data_AF-A0A1F3KBJ1-F1
#
_entry.id   AF-A0A1F3KBJ1-F1
#
_cell.length_a   1.000
_cell.length_b   1.000
_cell.length_c   1.000
_cell.angle_alpha   90.00
_cell.angle_beta   90.00
_cell.angle_gamma   90.00
#
_symmetry.space_group_name_H-M   'P 1'
#
loop_
_entity.id
_entity.type
_entity.pdbx_description
1 polymer ?
#
loop_
_entity_poly.entity_id
_entity_poly.type
_entity_poly.pdbx_seq_one_letter_code
_entity_poly.pdbx_strand_id
1 'polypeptide(L)'
;MKIIDEAKINVTHIYLAQLHKYGYVDYVLTVNFDNLMLRALSLYNIFPATYDMVILKDLTTTTFKEKSVVFLHGQHHGLWLLNTPEEMEKVKDTVPRIFEKITNNRPWIFIGYSGSDPIFEHVKRLGRFDNGLFWVGYGNNSLSSSVQKFLTTPCTNAYYIKGYDADAFMLKLNELLSLPQPEILEKPFSSLKAMLCGINDINDEENFKGVKERLEISKKNIEKSIRQFEENKLVIVDENELVIDKLKKEIIGIIIAETYDKQQITTIEKKAMTINDASVNSQLSWLYLSWGNYIADLAKTKESKDVDDLFRQVFEKFQKAIEIKPDLYEVFNNWGSNLGNLARTKEGNVAEDFYRQTFEKFQKAIEIKPDLNEAFINWGICLGDLAKSKEGNEADNLYLQAFEKFQKAIEIKPDMHEAFHNWGTYLGDLAKTKEGKESDDLYRQAFEKFKKAIELKPDKHDAFINWGIYIVNLVKSKEGKEADDLYLQGFEKFEKAIEIKPVNHEAFYYWGILIGNHAKSKEGHEGEELYRQSLEKFQKAIEMKPDMHEAFLNWGNYLGNLAKTKEGKEADDIYRQAIEKYQKAIKFGGDHYNLACLHAIRGNKTEAMHHLNISLESKVISIDFVIKDCDWQGYLEDKQFKSLIDKFGNEIKKISQLIALKHTDTPTSW
;
A
#
# COMPACT_ATOMS: atom_id res chain seq x y z
N MET A 1 -3.48 24.88 -34.72
CA MET A 1 -3.29 24.39 -33.34
C MET A 1 -3.58 25.46 -32.31
N LYS A 2 -2.77 26.52 -32.15
CA LYS A 2 -3.02 27.61 -31.17
C LYS A 2 -4.45 28.19 -31.16
N ILE A 3 -5.05 28.31 -32.35
CA ILE A 3 -6.41 28.86 -32.53
C ILE A 3 -7.51 27.97 -31.90
N ILE A 4 -7.34 26.64 -31.86
CA ILE A 4 -8.32 25.71 -31.26
C ILE A 4 -8.23 25.76 -29.74
N ASP A 5 -7.01 25.82 -29.19
CA ASP A 5 -6.77 25.90 -27.74
C ASP A 5 -7.22 27.26 -27.16
N GLU A 6 -7.09 28.34 -27.94
CA GLU A 6 -7.52 29.68 -27.56
C GLU A 6 -9.03 29.94 -27.79
N ALA A 7 -9.74 29.00 -28.45
CA ALA A 7 -11.15 29.15 -28.76
C ALA A 7 -12.02 29.14 -27.48
N LYS A 8 -13.05 29.99 -27.48
CA LYS A 8 -13.97 30.19 -26.34
C LYS A 8 -15.39 29.80 -26.71
N ILE A 9 -16.11 29.29 -25.72
CA ILE A 9 -17.55 29.04 -25.81
C ILE A 9 -18.24 30.39 -26.03
N ASN A 10 -19.16 30.44 -26.99
CA ASN A 10 -19.99 31.64 -27.27
C ASN A 10 -21.45 31.41 -26.81
N VAL A 11 -22.30 32.41 -27.05
CA VAL A 11 -23.73 32.37 -26.69
C VAL A 11 -24.43 31.18 -27.35
N THR A 12 -24.23 30.96 -28.66
CA THR A 12 -24.81 29.81 -29.38
C THR A 12 -24.55 28.49 -28.66
N HIS A 13 -23.31 28.22 -28.24
CA HIS A 13 -22.96 26.98 -27.55
C HIS A 13 -23.68 26.83 -26.20
N ILE A 14 -23.79 27.91 -25.41
CA ILE A 14 -24.45 27.89 -24.10
C ILE A 14 -25.94 27.58 -24.26
N TYR A 15 -26.63 28.28 -25.15
CA TYR A 15 -28.06 28.07 -25.38
C TYR A 15 -28.33 26.72 -26.05
N LEU A 16 -27.41 26.23 -26.90
CA LEU A 16 -27.52 24.88 -27.47
C LEU A 16 -27.38 23.80 -26.40
N ALA A 17 -26.45 23.98 -25.46
CA ALA A 17 -26.30 23.08 -24.30
C ALA A 17 -27.54 23.11 -23.40
N GLN A 18 -28.18 24.27 -23.23
CA GLN A 18 -29.44 24.38 -22.53
C GLN A 18 -30.58 23.62 -23.23
N LEU A 19 -30.75 23.80 -24.54
CA LEU A 19 -31.76 23.07 -25.30
C LEU A 19 -31.55 21.56 -25.21
N HIS A 20 -30.28 21.12 -25.22
CA HIS A 20 -29.90 19.73 -25.00
C HIS A 20 -30.26 19.24 -23.58
N LYS A 21 -29.95 20.02 -22.53
CA LYS A 21 -30.36 19.75 -21.13
C LYS A 21 -31.87 19.51 -21.03
N TYR A 22 -32.67 20.40 -21.61
CA TYR A 22 -34.14 20.32 -21.58
C TYR A 22 -34.74 19.30 -22.56
N GLY A 23 -33.93 18.64 -23.39
CA GLY A 23 -34.38 17.59 -24.31
C GLY A 23 -35.05 18.10 -25.59
N TYR A 24 -34.78 19.34 -25.99
CA TYR A 24 -35.19 19.88 -27.29
C TYR A 24 -34.23 19.49 -28.43
N VAL A 25 -33.04 18.94 -28.09
CA VAL A 25 -32.01 18.55 -29.06
C VAL A 25 -31.61 17.10 -28.85
N ASP A 26 -31.86 16.27 -29.87
CA ASP A 26 -31.52 14.85 -29.86
C ASP A 26 -30.10 14.59 -30.35
N TYR A 27 -29.58 15.39 -31.29
CA TYR A 27 -28.25 15.22 -31.87
C TYR A 27 -27.61 16.56 -32.16
N VAL A 28 -26.35 16.74 -31.75
CA VAL A 28 -25.51 17.85 -32.20
C VAL A 28 -24.48 17.30 -33.16
N LEU A 29 -24.60 17.66 -34.44
CA LEU A 29 -23.68 17.26 -35.48
C LEU A 29 -22.70 18.42 -35.72
N THR A 30 -21.40 18.18 -35.54
CA THR A 30 -20.37 19.21 -35.73
C THR A 30 -19.35 18.77 -36.77
N VAL A 31 -19.00 19.70 -37.66
CA VAL A 31 -17.85 19.58 -38.56
C VAL A 31 -16.58 20.20 -37.96
N ASN A 32 -16.70 20.92 -36.85
CA ASN A 32 -15.55 21.50 -36.17
C ASN A 32 -14.78 20.42 -35.39
N PHE A 33 -13.46 20.57 -35.36
CA PHE A 33 -12.58 19.71 -34.58
C PHE A 33 -12.52 20.07 -33.09
N ASP A 34 -12.96 21.28 -32.72
CA ASP A 34 -12.89 21.79 -31.35
C ASP A 34 -13.88 21.12 -30.40
N ASN A 35 -13.58 21.18 -29.10
CA ASN A 35 -14.44 20.61 -28.06
C ASN A 35 -15.42 21.65 -27.47
N LEU A 36 -15.73 22.75 -28.15
CA LEU A 36 -16.51 23.85 -27.56
C LEU A 36 -17.91 23.42 -27.14
N MET A 37 -18.57 22.55 -27.92
CA MET A 37 -19.87 21.99 -27.55
C MET A 37 -19.80 21.12 -26.30
N LEU A 38 -18.78 20.26 -26.19
CA LEU A 38 -18.58 19.41 -25.00
C LEU A 38 -18.26 20.27 -23.77
N ARG A 39 -17.45 21.33 -23.94
CA ARG A 39 -17.19 22.30 -22.88
C ARG A 39 -18.47 23.01 -22.45
N ALA A 40 -19.33 23.42 -23.38
CA ALA A 40 -20.62 24.04 -23.05
C ALA A 40 -21.55 23.08 -22.29
N LEU A 41 -21.63 21.81 -22.69
CA LEU A 41 -22.43 20.80 -21.97
C LEU A 41 -21.89 20.53 -20.56
N SER A 42 -20.57 20.57 -20.38
CA SER A 42 -19.93 20.43 -19.06
C SER A 42 -20.30 21.55 -18.08
N LEU A 43 -20.62 22.76 -18.56
CA LEU A 43 -21.15 23.83 -17.70
C LEU A 43 -22.49 23.48 -17.04
N TYR A 44 -23.22 22.51 -17.60
CA TYR A 44 -24.46 21.97 -17.06
C TYR A 44 -24.27 20.60 -16.39
N ASN A 45 -23.02 20.17 -16.19
CA ASN A 45 -22.64 18.84 -15.70
C ASN A 45 -23.18 17.70 -16.59
N ILE A 46 -23.26 17.92 -17.91
CA ILE A 46 -23.76 16.94 -18.88
C ILE A 46 -22.58 16.36 -19.66
N PHE A 47 -22.47 15.03 -19.64
CA PHE A 47 -21.48 14.27 -20.40
C PHE A 47 -22.20 13.39 -21.44
N PRO A 48 -22.42 13.92 -22.66
CA PRO A 48 -23.16 13.19 -23.69
C PRO A 48 -22.34 12.02 -24.24
N ALA A 49 -23.04 11.05 -24.85
CA ALA A 49 -22.37 10.11 -25.75
C ALA A 49 -21.74 10.91 -26.90
N THR A 50 -20.44 10.69 -27.14
CA THR A 50 -19.68 11.41 -28.17
C THR A 50 -19.18 10.43 -29.20
N TYR A 51 -19.42 10.72 -30.48
CA TYR A 51 -19.08 9.84 -31.60
C TYR A 51 -18.09 10.52 -32.52
N ASP A 52 -16.92 9.90 -32.72
CA ASP A 52 -15.94 10.28 -33.73
C ASP A 52 -16.11 9.39 -34.98
N MET A 53 -16.52 10.02 -36.08
CA MET A 53 -16.86 9.33 -37.31
C MET A 53 -15.69 8.65 -38.01
N VAL A 54 -14.47 9.10 -37.73
CA VAL A 54 -13.25 8.55 -38.32
C VAL A 54 -12.96 7.13 -37.79
N ILE A 55 -13.38 6.85 -36.56
CA ILE A 55 -13.05 5.61 -35.85
C ILE A 55 -14.18 4.58 -35.95
N LEU A 56 -15.42 5.03 -36.21
CA LEU A 56 -16.60 4.19 -36.37
C LEU A 56 -16.57 3.41 -37.69
N LYS A 57 -15.94 2.22 -37.68
CA LYS A 57 -15.85 1.33 -38.86
C LYS A 57 -17.10 0.47 -39.09
N ASP A 58 -17.81 0.08 -38.04
CA ASP A 58 -18.94 -0.85 -38.12
C ASP A 58 -20.11 -0.41 -37.24
N LEU A 59 -21.25 -0.12 -37.88
CA LEU A 59 -22.53 0.21 -37.23
C LEU A 59 -23.34 -1.08 -37.00
N THR A 60 -22.78 -2.06 -36.29
CA THR A 60 -23.28 -3.44 -36.38
C THR A 60 -24.56 -3.72 -35.59
N THR A 61 -24.91 -3.01 -34.50
CA THR A 61 -26.18 -3.29 -33.79
C THR A 61 -26.79 -2.20 -32.88
N THR A 62 -26.17 -1.05 -32.65
CA THR A 62 -26.71 -0.04 -31.70
C THR A 62 -27.29 1.19 -32.39
N THR A 63 -28.49 1.60 -31.97
CA THR A 63 -29.06 2.92 -32.26
C THR A 63 -28.18 4.00 -31.63
N PHE A 64 -27.97 5.11 -32.35
CA PHE A 64 -27.27 6.26 -31.77
C PHE A 64 -28.07 6.78 -30.58
N LYS A 65 -27.42 6.78 -29.42
CA LYS A 65 -28.02 7.33 -28.21
C LYS A 65 -28.45 8.78 -28.47
N GLU A 66 -29.72 9.08 -28.27
CA GLU A 66 -30.23 10.45 -28.27
C GLU A 66 -29.46 11.28 -27.23
N LYS A 67 -29.45 12.59 -27.43
CA LYS A 67 -28.64 13.56 -26.70
C LYS A 67 -27.13 13.34 -26.90
N SER A 68 -26.71 12.99 -28.11
CA SER A 68 -25.28 12.80 -28.44
C SER A 68 -24.67 13.93 -29.25
N VAL A 69 -23.33 14.01 -29.20
CA VAL A 69 -22.51 14.91 -30.02
C VAL A 69 -21.73 14.07 -31.03
N VAL A 70 -21.83 14.39 -32.32
CA VAL A 70 -21.20 13.62 -33.40
C VAL A 70 -20.22 14.51 -34.16
N PHE A 71 -18.95 14.11 -34.17
CA PHE A 71 -17.86 14.79 -34.86
C PHE A 71 -17.68 14.19 -36.26
N LEU A 72 -18.11 14.93 -37.26
CA LEU A 72 -18.19 14.46 -38.65
C LEU A 72 -16.83 14.45 -39.37
N HIS A 73 -15.92 15.35 -39.01
CA HIS A 73 -14.54 15.41 -39.54
C HIS A 73 -13.50 14.75 -38.62
N GLY A 74 -13.93 14.31 -37.43
CA GLY A 74 -13.04 13.83 -36.36
C GLY A 74 -12.79 14.87 -35.26
N GLN A 75 -12.20 14.43 -34.15
CA GLN A 75 -11.93 15.28 -32.99
C GLN A 75 -10.50 15.81 -32.99
N HIS A 76 -10.24 16.99 -32.39
CA HIS A 76 -8.90 17.57 -32.30
C HIS A 76 -7.84 16.63 -31.70
N HIS A 77 -8.22 15.88 -30.66
CA HIS A 77 -7.38 14.84 -30.01
C HIS A 77 -7.62 13.43 -30.57
N GLY A 78 -8.39 13.33 -31.65
CA GLY A 78 -8.68 12.08 -32.36
C GLY A 78 -7.51 11.63 -33.22
N LEU A 79 -7.55 10.36 -33.63
CA LEU A 79 -6.48 9.74 -34.43
C LEU A 79 -6.31 10.37 -35.82
N TRP A 80 -7.39 10.93 -36.38
CA TRP A 80 -7.33 11.60 -37.68
C TRP A 80 -8.23 12.84 -37.70
N LEU A 81 -7.75 13.87 -38.38
CA LEU A 81 -8.47 15.10 -38.66
C LEU A 81 -8.71 15.16 -40.16
N LEU A 82 -9.94 14.92 -40.61
CA LEU A 82 -10.25 14.88 -42.03
C LEU A 82 -10.54 16.30 -42.53
N ASN A 83 -9.61 16.91 -43.26
CA ASN A 83 -9.71 18.28 -43.75
C ASN A 83 -9.80 18.38 -45.28
N THR A 84 -9.39 17.32 -45.97
CA THR A 84 -9.32 17.27 -47.44
C THR A 84 -10.41 16.36 -48.03
N PRO A 85 -10.85 16.60 -49.28
CA PRO A 85 -11.78 15.69 -49.96
C PRO A 85 -11.30 14.23 -49.99
N GLU A 86 -10.00 14.00 -50.16
CA GLU A 86 -9.39 12.65 -50.16
C GLU A 86 -9.47 11.99 -48.79
N GLU A 87 -9.29 12.74 -47.71
CA GLU A 87 -9.44 12.25 -46.34
C GLU A 87 -10.91 11.95 -46.00
N MET A 88 -11.83 12.78 -46.48
CA MET A 88 -13.27 12.61 -46.29
C MET A 88 -13.83 11.35 -46.98
N GLU A 89 -13.11 10.79 -47.95
CA GLU A 89 -13.44 9.49 -48.56
C GLU A 89 -13.48 8.36 -47.51
N LYS A 90 -12.74 8.49 -46.39
CA LYS A 90 -12.73 7.51 -45.30
C LYS A 90 -14.07 7.39 -44.57
N VAL A 91 -14.91 8.42 -44.60
CA VAL A 91 -16.21 8.45 -43.92
C VAL A 91 -17.40 8.45 -44.87
N LYS A 92 -17.14 8.26 -46.18
CA LYS A 92 -18.14 8.33 -47.26
C LYS A 92 -19.33 7.38 -47.09
N ASP A 93 -19.10 6.21 -46.50
CA ASP A 93 -20.10 5.17 -46.30
C ASP A 93 -20.78 5.29 -44.92
N THR A 94 -20.08 5.88 -43.94
CA THR A 94 -20.55 5.97 -42.55
C THR A 94 -21.44 7.20 -42.33
N VAL A 95 -21.07 8.38 -42.86
CA VAL A 95 -21.83 9.64 -42.67
C VAL A 95 -23.26 9.55 -43.25
N PRO A 96 -23.48 9.08 -44.50
CA PRO A 96 -24.83 8.96 -45.04
C PRO A 96 -25.75 8.06 -44.21
N ARG A 97 -25.23 6.92 -43.72
CA ARG A 97 -25.99 5.99 -42.88
C ARG A 97 -26.48 6.64 -41.58
N ILE A 98 -25.68 7.56 -41.00
CA ILE A 98 -26.11 8.33 -39.83
C ILE A 98 -27.19 9.32 -40.20
N PHE A 99 -26.95 10.09 -41.26
CA PHE A 99 -27.90 11.09 -41.70
C PHE A 99 -29.25 10.42 -41.97
N GLU A 100 -29.31 9.35 -42.76
CA GLU A 100 -30.53 8.57 -43.03
C GLU A 100 -31.27 8.15 -41.75
N LYS A 101 -30.56 7.72 -40.69
CA LYS A 101 -31.15 7.39 -39.39
C LYS A 101 -31.74 8.60 -38.65
N ILE A 102 -31.22 9.81 -38.89
CA ILE A 102 -31.67 11.06 -38.24
C ILE A 102 -32.75 11.78 -39.07
N THR A 103 -32.67 11.77 -40.41
CA THR A 103 -33.41 12.68 -41.31
C THR A 103 -34.93 12.61 -41.20
N ASN A 104 -35.51 11.42 -41.04
CA ASN A 104 -36.94 11.24 -41.29
C ASN A 104 -37.86 11.53 -40.09
N ASN A 105 -37.31 11.75 -38.89
CA ASN A 105 -38.12 11.87 -37.67
C ASN A 105 -38.02 13.23 -36.98
N ARG A 106 -37.18 14.16 -37.46
CA ARG A 106 -36.82 15.38 -36.71
C ARG A 106 -36.59 16.59 -37.62
N PRO A 107 -36.90 17.82 -37.16
CA PRO A 107 -36.49 19.03 -37.86
C PRO A 107 -34.96 19.21 -37.80
N TRP A 108 -34.36 19.72 -38.87
CA TRP A 108 -32.93 20.00 -38.94
C TRP A 108 -32.67 21.50 -38.85
N ILE A 109 -31.70 21.89 -38.03
CA ILE A 109 -31.28 23.30 -37.91
C ILE A 109 -29.79 23.39 -38.23
N PHE A 110 -29.48 24.11 -39.29
CA PHE A 110 -28.11 24.41 -39.69
C PHE A 110 -27.76 25.81 -39.17
N ILE A 111 -26.82 25.88 -38.23
CA ILE A 111 -26.44 27.10 -37.52
C ILE A 111 -24.92 27.25 -37.51
N GLY A 112 -24.43 28.43 -37.91
CA GLY A 112 -22.98 28.69 -38.00
C GLY A 112 -22.24 27.84 -39.04
N TYR A 113 -22.95 27.13 -39.91
CA TYR A 113 -22.39 26.23 -40.91
C TYR A 113 -22.37 26.87 -42.30
N SER A 114 -21.22 26.79 -42.98
CA SER A 114 -21.02 27.43 -44.29
C SER A 114 -21.43 26.56 -45.48
N GLY A 115 -21.53 25.24 -45.31
CA GLY A 115 -21.79 24.30 -46.41
C GLY A 115 -20.67 24.23 -47.46
N SER A 116 -19.45 24.63 -47.08
CA SER A 116 -18.30 24.66 -47.99
C SER A 116 -17.43 23.40 -47.95
N ASP A 117 -17.74 22.45 -47.06
CA ASP A 117 -16.97 21.22 -46.88
C ASP A 117 -17.66 20.00 -47.52
N PRO A 118 -16.92 18.89 -47.73
CA PRO A 118 -17.43 17.70 -48.41
C PRO A 118 -18.64 17.01 -47.74
N ILE A 119 -18.88 17.20 -46.43
CA ILE A 119 -20.07 16.65 -45.75
C ILE A 119 -21.36 17.15 -46.41
N PHE A 120 -21.36 18.39 -46.92
CA PHE A 120 -22.55 18.98 -47.51
C PHE A 120 -23.04 18.20 -48.74
N GLU A 121 -22.15 17.52 -49.47
CA GLU A 121 -22.55 16.63 -50.58
C GLU A 121 -23.40 15.47 -50.09
N HIS A 122 -23.10 14.91 -48.91
CA HIS A 122 -23.91 13.86 -48.30
C HIS A 122 -25.28 14.39 -47.85
N VAL A 123 -25.35 15.62 -47.32
CA VAL A 123 -26.62 16.28 -46.98
C VAL A 123 -27.51 16.44 -48.21
N LYS A 124 -26.94 16.89 -49.34
CA LYS A 124 -27.70 17.05 -50.59
C LYS A 124 -28.29 15.74 -51.12
N ARG A 125 -27.61 14.61 -50.89
CA ARG A 125 -28.08 13.27 -51.32
C ARG A 125 -29.28 12.75 -50.54
N LEU A 126 -29.56 13.29 -49.36
CA LEU A 126 -30.74 12.90 -48.56
C LEU A 126 -32.06 13.28 -49.23
N GLY A 127 -32.04 14.25 -50.15
CA GLY A 127 -33.23 14.67 -50.88
C GLY A 127 -34.17 15.53 -50.03
N ARG A 128 -35.27 14.93 -49.53
CA ARG A 128 -36.37 15.63 -48.86
C ARG A 128 -36.29 15.49 -47.34
N PHE A 129 -36.55 16.59 -46.63
CA PHE A 129 -36.59 16.63 -45.16
C PHE A 129 -38.04 16.74 -44.68
N ASP A 130 -38.67 15.64 -44.26
CA ASP A 130 -40.12 15.63 -43.99
C ASP A 130 -40.56 16.58 -42.86
N ASN A 131 -39.71 16.78 -41.85
CA ASN A 131 -39.95 17.70 -40.74
C ASN A 131 -39.31 19.08 -40.93
N GLY A 132 -38.79 19.35 -42.12
CA GLY A 132 -38.17 20.61 -42.49
C GLY A 132 -36.69 20.72 -42.15
N LEU A 133 -35.95 21.41 -43.02
CA LEU A 133 -34.58 21.87 -42.78
C LEU A 133 -34.57 23.39 -42.69
N PHE A 134 -34.01 23.94 -41.63
CA PHE A 134 -33.93 25.37 -41.37
C PHE A 134 -32.47 25.83 -41.41
N TRP A 135 -32.13 26.65 -42.40
CA TRP A 135 -30.79 27.21 -42.54
C TRP A 135 -30.75 28.61 -41.93
N VAL A 136 -30.00 28.78 -40.85
CA VAL A 136 -29.80 30.07 -40.18
C VAL A 136 -28.70 30.85 -40.88
N GLY A 137 -29.01 32.05 -41.32
CA GLY A 137 -28.05 32.93 -42.00
C GLY A 137 -26.98 33.52 -41.08
N TYR A 138 -26.18 34.42 -41.65
CA TYR A 138 -25.25 35.27 -40.92
C TYR A 138 -25.60 36.73 -41.22
N GLY A 139 -26.58 37.26 -40.49
CA GLY A 139 -27.13 38.60 -40.73
C GLY A 139 -27.70 38.74 -42.15
N ASN A 140 -27.15 39.69 -42.93
CA ASN A 140 -27.52 39.96 -44.33
C ASN A 140 -26.53 39.39 -45.36
N ASN A 141 -25.54 38.59 -44.95
CA ASN A 141 -24.56 38.03 -45.89
C ASN A 141 -25.22 37.02 -46.84
N SER A 142 -24.81 37.07 -48.11
CA SER A 142 -25.28 36.13 -49.12
C SER A 142 -24.71 34.73 -48.88
N LEU A 143 -25.58 33.72 -48.84
CA LEU A 143 -25.20 32.31 -48.80
C LEU A 143 -24.31 31.93 -49.99
N SER A 144 -23.51 30.87 -49.86
CA SER A 144 -22.77 30.31 -50.99
C SER A 144 -23.73 29.87 -52.11
N SER A 145 -23.29 29.95 -53.37
CA SER A 145 -24.09 29.58 -54.54
C SER A 145 -24.60 28.12 -54.47
N SER A 146 -23.79 27.22 -53.89
CA SER A 146 -24.16 25.81 -53.65
C SER A 146 -25.34 25.69 -52.68
N VAL A 147 -25.29 26.40 -51.55
CA VAL A 147 -26.36 26.37 -50.53
C VAL A 147 -27.64 27.04 -51.05
N GLN A 148 -27.52 28.18 -51.75
CA GLN A 148 -28.66 28.83 -52.39
C GLN A 148 -29.39 27.87 -53.35
N LYS A 149 -28.63 27.21 -54.23
CA LYS A 149 -29.18 26.23 -55.17
C LYS A 149 -29.90 25.09 -54.45
N PHE A 150 -29.29 24.55 -53.39
CA PHE A 150 -29.90 23.50 -52.56
C PHE A 150 -31.22 23.96 -51.94
N LEU A 151 -31.26 25.13 -51.30
CA LEU A 151 -32.48 25.65 -50.66
C LEU A 151 -33.61 25.94 -51.66
N THR A 152 -33.27 26.28 -52.91
CA THR A 152 -34.25 26.48 -54.00
C THR A 152 -34.63 25.19 -54.74
N THR A 153 -34.03 24.05 -54.40
CA THR A 153 -34.33 22.78 -55.07
C THR A 153 -35.77 22.35 -54.76
N PRO A 154 -36.60 22.07 -55.79
CA PRO A 154 -37.99 21.66 -55.56
C PRO A 154 -38.08 20.41 -54.68
N CYS A 155 -39.10 20.37 -53.82
CA CYS A 155 -39.42 19.21 -52.97
C CYS A 155 -38.41 18.87 -51.86
N THR A 156 -37.37 19.68 -51.62
CA THR A 156 -36.41 19.48 -50.51
C THR A 156 -37.02 19.77 -49.13
N ASN A 157 -38.04 20.63 -49.04
CA ASN A 157 -38.65 21.11 -47.78
C ASN A 157 -37.62 21.81 -46.86
N ALA A 158 -36.85 22.74 -47.43
CA ALA A 158 -35.84 23.52 -46.73
C ALA A 158 -36.15 25.02 -46.75
N TYR A 159 -35.83 25.71 -45.66
CA TYR A 159 -36.21 27.09 -45.39
C TYR A 159 -34.98 27.90 -45.00
N TYR A 160 -34.89 29.12 -45.52
CA TYR A 160 -33.82 30.05 -45.16
C TYR A 160 -34.32 31.11 -44.17
N ILE A 161 -33.65 31.19 -43.02
CA ILE A 161 -33.95 32.17 -41.97
C ILE A 161 -32.97 33.34 -42.11
N LYS A 162 -33.49 34.48 -42.56
CA LYS A 162 -32.73 35.74 -42.78
C LYS A 162 -32.75 36.62 -41.55
N GLY A 163 -31.74 37.49 -41.42
CA GLY A 163 -31.72 38.57 -40.42
C GLY A 163 -31.23 38.17 -39.03
N TYR A 164 -30.76 36.93 -38.87
CA TYR A 164 -30.15 36.44 -37.64
C TYR A 164 -28.73 35.96 -37.93
N ASP A 165 -27.83 36.10 -36.95
CA ASP A 165 -26.66 35.24 -36.82
C ASP A 165 -26.97 34.11 -35.84
N ALA A 166 -25.99 33.23 -35.60
CA ALA A 166 -26.18 32.08 -34.73
C ALA A 166 -26.59 32.50 -33.30
N ASP A 167 -25.93 33.51 -32.73
CA ASP A 167 -26.18 33.94 -31.36
C ASP A 167 -27.56 34.58 -31.21
N ALA A 168 -27.93 35.51 -32.11
CA ALA A 168 -29.24 36.16 -32.10
C ALA A 168 -30.39 35.17 -32.36
N PHE A 169 -30.17 34.18 -33.23
CA PHE A 169 -31.15 33.12 -33.47
C PHE A 169 -31.41 32.29 -32.21
N MET A 170 -30.36 31.85 -31.52
CA MET A 170 -30.51 31.02 -30.32
C MET A 170 -31.20 31.77 -29.18
N LEU A 171 -30.89 33.06 -29.01
CA LEU A 171 -31.60 33.93 -28.07
C LEU A 171 -33.09 34.01 -28.39
N LYS A 172 -33.44 34.26 -29.66
CA LYS A 172 -34.85 34.36 -30.08
C LYS A 172 -35.58 33.01 -29.97
N LEU A 173 -34.90 31.91 -30.30
CA LEU A 173 -35.46 30.57 -30.16
C LEU A 173 -35.75 30.24 -28.69
N ASN A 174 -34.85 30.57 -27.78
CA ASN A 174 -35.05 30.37 -26.34
C ASN A 174 -36.27 31.16 -25.82
N GLU A 175 -36.42 32.42 -26.26
CA GLU A 175 -37.58 33.25 -25.94
C GLU A 175 -38.89 32.63 -26.45
N LEU A 176 -38.93 32.20 -27.72
CA LEU A 176 -40.13 31.60 -28.32
C LEU A 176 -40.52 30.27 -27.68
N LEU A 177 -39.54 29.47 -27.24
CA LEU A 177 -39.76 28.24 -26.48
C LEU A 177 -40.15 28.50 -25.02
N SER A 178 -40.19 29.76 -24.58
CA SER A 178 -40.51 30.16 -23.20
C SER A 178 -39.59 29.51 -22.17
N LEU A 179 -38.32 29.31 -22.54
CA LEU A 179 -37.30 28.73 -21.68
C LEU A 179 -36.67 29.82 -20.81
N PRO A 180 -36.21 29.47 -19.59
CA PRO A 180 -35.49 30.41 -18.72
C PRO A 180 -34.17 30.85 -19.36
N GLN A 181 -33.53 31.86 -18.78
CA GLN A 181 -32.15 32.16 -19.16
C GLN A 181 -31.22 31.01 -18.70
N PRO A 182 -30.07 30.82 -19.35
CA PRO A 182 -29.06 29.88 -18.91
C PRO A 182 -28.74 30.01 -17.42
N GLU A 183 -28.96 28.94 -16.66
CA GLU A 183 -28.73 28.89 -15.21
C GLU A 183 -27.30 29.32 -14.84
N ILE A 184 -26.31 29.01 -15.68
CA ILE A 184 -24.92 29.43 -15.48
C ILE A 184 -24.72 30.96 -15.59
N LEU A 185 -25.58 31.65 -16.33
CA LEU A 185 -25.54 33.11 -16.50
C LEU A 185 -26.43 33.83 -15.47
N GLU A 186 -27.59 33.25 -15.15
CA GLU A 186 -28.56 33.84 -14.21
C GLU A 186 -28.24 33.51 -12.75
N LYS A 187 -27.81 32.27 -12.48
CA LYS A 187 -27.52 31.72 -11.16
C LYS A 187 -26.16 30.98 -11.14
N PRO A 188 -25.05 31.72 -11.30
CA PRO A 188 -23.71 31.14 -11.43
C PRO A 188 -23.26 30.36 -10.18
N PHE A 189 -23.60 30.81 -8.97
CA PHE A 189 -23.26 30.12 -7.73
C PHE A 189 -24.12 28.88 -7.49
N SER A 190 -25.40 28.90 -7.86
CA SER A 190 -26.24 27.68 -7.86
C SER A 190 -25.69 26.63 -8.83
N SER A 191 -25.25 27.06 -10.02
CA SER A 191 -24.60 26.18 -10.98
C SER A 191 -23.30 25.59 -10.41
N LEU A 192 -22.46 26.40 -9.76
CA LEU A 192 -21.25 25.93 -9.10
C LEU A 192 -21.55 24.98 -7.93
N LYS A 193 -22.62 25.24 -7.17
CA LYS A 193 -23.09 24.34 -6.10
C LYS A 193 -23.45 22.97 -6.66
N ALA A 194 -24.20 22.93 -7.76
CA ALA A 194 -24.58 21.67 -8.42
C ALA A 194 -23.34 20.87 -8.87
N MET A 195 -22.30 21.54 -9.37
CA MET A 195 -21.03 20.90 -9.70
C MET A 195 -20.32 20.32 -8.47
N LEU A 196 -20.22 21.08 -7.37
CA LEU A 196 -19.58 20.59 -6.15
C LEU A 196 -20.35 19.44 -5.48
N CYS A 197 -21.68 19.41 -5.59
CA CYS A 197 -22.49 18.28 -5.11
C CYS A 197 -22.22 16.98 -5.88
N GLY A 198 -21.65 17.06 -7.09
CA GLY A 198 -21.22 15.89 -7.87
C GLY A 198 -19.86 15.31 -7.45
N ILE A 199 -19.13 15.97 -6.54
CA ILE A 199 -17.87 15.45 -5.99
C ILE A 199 -18.23 14.44 -4.91
N ASN A 200 -17.76 13.19 -5.08
CA ASN A 200 -17.90 12.16 -4.06
C ASN A 200 -17.32 12.65 -2.71
N ASP A 201 -17.92 12.19 -1.61
CA ASP A 201 -17.40 12.50 -0.29
C ASP A 201 -15.92 12.10 -0.19
N ILE A 202 -15.09 13.06 0.22
CA ILE A 202 -13.67 12.84 0.44
C ILE A 202 -13.52 12.01 1.71
N ASN A 203 -12.89 10.85 1.61
CA ASN A 203 -12.54 10.05 2.78
C ASN A 203 -11.43 10.77 3.56
N ASP A 204 -11.72 11.18 4.79
CA ASP A 204 -10.72 11.79 5.70
C ASP A 204 -9.89 10.69 6.38
N GLU A 205 -9.08 10.00 5.59
CA GLU A 205 -8.04 9.08 6.08
C GLU A 205 -6.90 9.86 6.77
N GLU A 206 -6.06 9.17 7.55
CA GLU A 206 -4.98 9.79 8.35
C GLU A 206 -4.06 10.70 7.52
N ASN A 207 -3.74 10.31 6.27
CA ASN A 207 -2.80 11.05 5.41
C ASN A 207 -3.42 12.28 4.71
N PHE A 208 -4.75 12.40 4.70
CA PHE A 208 -5.46 13.51 4.04
C PHE A 208 -6.47 14.19 4.98
N LYS A 209 -6.25 14.08 6.29
CA LYS A 209 -7.16 14.63 7.30
C LYS A 209 -7.34 16.14 7.12
N GLY A 210 -8.58 16.57 6.98
CA GLY A 210 -8.93 17.98 6.80
C GLY A 210 -9.09 18.42 5.35
N VAL A 211 -8.83 17.55 4.36
CA VAL A 211 -9.17 17.84 2.96
C VAL A 211 -10.69 17.98 2.79
N LYS A 212 -11.49 17.16 3.48
CA LYS A 212 -12.94 17.33 3.51
C LYS A 212 -13.35 18.69 4.07
N GLU A 213 -12.71 19.14 5.15
CA GLU A 213 -12.96 20.46 5.75
C GLU A 213 -12.73 21.59 4.72
N ARG A 214 -11.71 21.48 3.86
CA ARG A 214 -11.49 22.45 2.78
C ARG A 214 -12.63 22.47 1.76
N LEU A 215 -13.19 21.31 1.41
CA LEU A 215 -14.36 21.22 0.53
C LEU A 215 -15.60 21.81 1.23
N GLU A 216 -15.83 21.51 2.50
CA GLU A 216 -16.97 22.02 3.27
C GLU A 216 -16.91 23.55 3.44
N ILE A 217 -15.74 24.14 3.67
CA ILE A 217 -15.56 25.59 3.64
C ILE A 217 -15.95 26.16 2.26
N SER A 218 -15.60 25.47 1.17
CA SER A 218 -15.91 25.91 -0.18
C SER A 218 -17.42 25.84 -0.47
N LYS A 219 -18.08 24.74 -0.09
CA LYS A 219 -19.54 24.58 -0.17
C LYS A 219 -20.27 25.66 0.63
N LYS A 220 -19.86 25.89 1.89
CA LYS A 220 -20.38 26.95 2.77
C LYS A 220 -20.29 28.33 2.12
N ASN A 221 -19.14 28.67 1.53
CA ASN A 221 -18.93 29.98 0.90
C ASN A 221 -19.80 30.17 -0.36
N ILE A 222 -20.03 29.10 -1.11
CA ILE A 222 -20.96 29.14 -2.25
C ILE A 222 -22.40 29.35 -1.77
N GLU A 223 -22.84 28.68 -0.71
CA GLU A 223 -24.18 28.90 -0.16
C GLU A 223 -24.41 30.34 0.31
N LYS A 224 -23.40 30.95 0.94
CA LYS A 224 -23.44 32.38 1.28
C LYS A 224 -23.54 33.26 0.03
N SER A 225 -22.80 32.92 -1.02
CA SER A 225 -22.81 33.65 -2.29
C SER A 225 -24.16 33.56 -3.00
N ILE A 226 -24.82 32.39 -2.97
CA ILE A 226 -26.19 32.20 -3.48
C ILE A 226 -27.15 33.13 -2.75
N ARG A 227 -27.16 33.11 -1.40
CA ARG A 227 -28.05 33.96 -0.60
C ARG A 227 -27.83 35.44 -0.91
N GLN A 228 -26.58 35.87 -1.02
CA GLN A 228 -26.21 37.27 -1.25
C GLN A 228 -26.56 37.75 -2.67
N PHE A 229 -26.15 37.01 -3.70
CA PHE A 229 -26.17 37.50 -5.09
C PHE A 229 -27.32 36.95 -5.93
N GLU A 230 -27.88 35.80 -5.58
CA GLU A 230 -28.97 35.18 -6.35
C GLU A 230 -30.33 35.33 -5.65
N GLU A 231 -30.35 35.32 -4.32
CA GLU A 231 -31.59 35.50 -3.53
C GLU A 231 -31.78 36.94 -3.02
N ASN A 232 -30.80 37.83 -3.24
CA ASN A 232 -30.79 39.23 -2.76
C ASN A 232 -31.00 39.37 -1.25
N LYS A 233 -30.55 38.39 -0.46
CA LYS A 233 -30.59 38.43 1.01
C LYS A 233 -29.26 38.97 1.53
N LEU A 234 -29.30 39.95 2.43
CA LEU A 234 -28.09 40.48 3.05
C LEU A 234 -27.40 39.38 3.88
N VAL A 235 -26.18 39.02 3.48
CA VAL A 235 -25.27 38.14 4.22
C VAL A 235 -24.18 39.00 4.83
N ILE A 236 -24.20 39.11 6.16
CA ILE A 236 -23.10 39.72 6.91
C ILE A 236 -22.01 38.66 7.03
N VAL A 237 -20.85 38.93 6.42
CA VAL A 237 -19.69 38.05 6.54
C VAL A 237 -18.94 38.43 7.81
N ASP A 238 -18.82 37.48 8.73
CA ASP A 238 -18.00 37.64 9.93
C ASP A 238 -16.51 37.59 9.55
N GLU A 239 -15.78 38.68 9.79
CA GLU A 239 -14.34 38.76 9.54
C GLU A 239 -13.57 37.70 10.33
N ASN A 240 -14.03 37.34 11.54
CA ASN A 240 -13.42 36.29 12.35
C ASN A 240 -13.56 34.92 11.68
N GLU A 241 -14.71 34.65 11.05
CA GLU A 241 -14.95 33.40 10.34
C GLU A 241 -14.02 33.25 9.12
N LEU A 242 -13.76 34.35 8.40
CA LEU A 242 -12.80 34.35 7.30
C LEU A 242 -11.37 34.07 7.78
N VAL A 243 -10.99 34.62 8.93
CA VAL A 243 -9.68 34.37 9.55
C VAL A 243 -9.58 32.90 9.97
N ILE A 244 -10.61 32.34 10.60
CA ILE A 244 -10.70 30.92 10.97
C ILE A 244 -10.55 30.02 9.75
N ASP A 245 -11.33 30.25 8.69
CA ASP A 245 -11.31 29.45 7.46
C ASP A 245 -9.94 29.52 6.76
N LYS A 246 -9.30 30.70 6.77
CA LYS A 246 -7.94 30.88 6.22
C LYS A 246 -6.91 30.08 7.03
N LEU A 247 -6.98 30.15 8.36
CA LEU A 247 -6.04 29.48 9.24
C LEU A 247 -6.17 27.95 9.14
N LYS A 248 -7.40 27.42 9.07
CA LYS A 248 -7.64 26.00 8.78
C LYS A 248 -6.96 25.57 7.48
N LYS A 249 -7.19 26.33 6.39
CA LYS A 249 -6.61 26.01 5.07
C LYS A 249 -5.08 26.04 5.08
N GLU A 250 -4.48 26.95 5.85
CA GLU A 250 -3.03 27.04 6.05
C GLU A 250 -2.50 25.79 6.78
N ILE A 251 -3.13 25.41 7.90
CA ILE A 251 -2.78 24.19 8.65
C ILE A 251 -2.88 22.93 7.78
N ILE A 252 -4.01 22.75 7.10
CA ILE A 252 -4.25 21.62 6.20
C ILE A 252 -3.20 21.60 5.06
N GLY A 253 -2.79 22.77 4.58
CA GLY A 253 -1.75 22.90 3.56
C GLY A 253 -0.40 22.37 4.02
N ILE A 254 -0.02 22.62 5.28
CA ILE A 254 1.24 22.12 5.86
C ILE A 254 1.19 20.60 6.02
N ILE A 255 0.07 20.05 6.50
CA ILE A 255 -0.11 18.60 6.68
C ILE A 255 0.07 17.86 5.35
N ILE A 256 -0.64 18.31 4.30
CA ILE A 256 -0.59 17.67 2.97
C ILE A 256 0.80 17.79 2.33
N ALA A 257 1.48 18.92 2.52
CA ALA A 257 2.81 19.13 1.97
C ALA A 257 3.91 18.37 2.74
N GLU A 258 3.61 17.90 3.96
CA GLU A 258 4.57 17.31 4.91
C GLU A 258 5.79 18.22 5.18
N THR A 259 5.63 19.54 5.02
CA THR A 259 6.70 20.53 5.20
C THR A 259 6.58 21.19 6.58
N TYR A 260 7.14 20.56 7.61
CA TYR A 260 7.01 21.01 9.00
C TYR A 260 8.07 22.05 9.41
N ASP A 261 7.87 23.31 9.01
CA ASP A 261 8.71 24.42 9.49
C ASP A 261 8.31 24.87 10.91
N LYS A 262 9.25 24.78 11.86
CA LYS A 262 8.98 25.07 13.28
C LYS A 262 8.54 26.52 13.50
N GLN A 263 9.13 27.49 12.81
CA GLN A 263 8.83 28.91 13.00
C GLN A 263 7.43 29.26 12.47
N GLN A 264 7.07 28.72 11.30
CA GLN A 264 5.74 28.84 10.72
C GLN A 264 4.69 28.23 11.65
N ILE A 265 4.90 27.00 12.14
CA ILE A 265 3.95 26.30 13.00
C ILE A 265 3.78 27.04 14.34
N THR A 266 4.85 27.54 14.95
CA THR A 266 4.74 28.38 16.17
C THR A 266 3.94 29.66 15.92
N THR A 267 4.05 30.25 14.73
CA THR A 267 3.26 31.44 14.37
C THR A 267 1.78 31.11 14.22
N ILE A 268 1.46 29.97 13.60
CA ILE A 268 0.10 29.45 13.47
C ILE A 268 -0.49 29.12 14.85
N GLU A 269 0.26 28.47 15.72
CA GLU A 269 -0.16 28.14 17.09
C GLU A 269 -0.56 29.41 17.87
N LYS A 270 0.26 30.47 17.82
CA LYS A 270 -0.07 31.76 18.46
C LYS A 270 -1.37 32.37 17.92
N LYS A 271 -1.59 32.31 16.61
CA LYS A 271 -2.84 32.78 15.99
C LYS A 271 -4.03 31.92 16.45
N ALA A 272 -3.88 30.59 16.46
CA ALA A 272 -4.91 29.66 16.91
C ALA A 272 -5.29 29.90 18.38
N MET A 273 -4.31 30.09 19.26
CA MET A 273 -4.53 30.42 20.68
C MET A 273 -5.26 31.75 20.88
N THR A 274 -4.95 32.76 20.05
CA THR A 274 -5.61 34.07 20.11
C THR A 274 -7.08 33.99 19.69
N ILE A 275 -7.37 33.20 18.65
CA ILE A 275 -8.73 33.00 18.14
C ILE A 275 -9.52 32.07 19.07
N ASN A 276 -8.85 31.07 19.65
CA ASN A 276 -9.40 30.05 20.54
C ASN A 276 -10.64 29.33 19.95
N ASP A 277 -10.63 29.07 18.64
CA ASP A 277 -11.69 28.34 17.97
C ASP A 277 -11.44 26.82 18.05
N ALA A 278 -12.47 26.07 18.47
CA ALA A 278 -12.36 24.62 18.67
C ALA A 278 -11.99 23.86 17.39
N SER A 279 -12.49 24.31 16.23
CA SER A 279 -12.22 23.64 14.96
C SER A 279 -10.81 23.94 14.43
N VAL A 280 -10.28 25.15 14.65
CA VAL A 280 -8.86 25.47 14.41
C VAL A 280 -7.97 24.65 15.34
N ASN A 281 -8.28 24.60 16.63
CA ASN A 281 -7.51 23.83 17.62
C ASN A 281 -7.50 22.34 17.27
N SER A 282 -8.63 21.79 16.81
CA SER A 282 -8.66 20.42 16.29
C SER A 282 -7.70 20.23 15.12
N GLN A 283 -7.68 21.13 14.13
CA GLN A 283 -6.72 21.05 13.01
C GLN A 283 -5.26 21.19 13.47
N LEU A 284 -5.00 22.06 14.45
CA LEU A 284 -3.67 22.24 15.03
C LEU A 284 -3.18 20.98 15.77
N SER A 285 -4.05 20.30 16.51
CA SER A 285 -3.72 19.01 17.14
C SER A 285 -3.36 17.94 16.09
N TRP A 286 -4.13 17.86 15.00
CA TRP A 286 -3.81 16.99 13.86
C TRP A 286 -2.48 17.34 13.18
N LEU A 287 -2.14 18.61 13.08
CA LEU A 287 -0.83 19.06 12.58
C LEU A 287 0.31 18.54 13.46
N TYR A 288 0.16 18.64 14.78
CA TYR A 288 1.17 18.12 15.71
C TYR A 288 1.28 16.59 15.68
N LEU A 289 0.16 15.86 15.56
CA LEU A 289 0.16 14.42 15.32
C LEU A 289 0.93 14.06 14.04
N SER A 290 0.60 14.71 12.93
CA SER A 290 1.20 14.46 11.62
C SER A 290 2.69 14.77 11.62
N TRP A 291 3.09 15.87 12.27
CA TRP A 291 4.49 16.21 12.45
C TRP A 291 5.24 15.17 13.29
N GLY A 292 4.63 14.68 14.39
CA GLY A 292 5.19 13.61 15.20
C GLY A 292 5.39 12.31 14.40
N ASN A 293 4.38 11.90 13.63
CA ASN A 293 4.47 10.73 12.75
C ASN A 293 5.58 10.87 11.71
N TYR A 294 5.70 12.04 11.07
CA TYR A 294 6.76 12.32 10.11
C TYR A 294 8.17 12.17 10.73
N ILE A 295 8.38 12.71 11.93
CA ILE A 295 9.66 12.53 12.65
C ILE A 295 9.89 11.06 12.98
N ALA A 296 8.85 10.32 13.37
CA ALA A 296 8.97 8.90 13.68
C ALA A 296 9.37 8.07 12.46
N ASP A 297 8.83 8.38 11.28
CA ASP A 297 9.22 7.72 10.04
C ASP A 297 10.66 8.06 9.64
N LEU A 298 11.09 9.31 9.85
CA LEU A 298 12.51 9.66 9.72
C LEU A 298 13.39 8.85 10.66
N ALA A 299 12.98 8.66 11.92
CA ALA A 299 13.75 7.90 12.92
C ALA A 299 14.01 6.45 12.49
N LYS A 300 13.08 5.82 11.76
CA LYS A 300 13.26 4.46 11.21
C LYS A 300 14.39 4.35 10.18
N THR A 301 14.81 5.46 9.58
CA THR A 301 15.82 5.49 8.50
C THR A 301 17.22 5.90 8.98
N LYS A 302 17.39 6.23 10.26
CA LYS A 302 18.61 6.81 10.83
C LYS A 302 19.36 5.80 11.71
N GLU A 303 20.66 6.05 11.91
CA GLU A 303 21.52 5.23 12.77
C GLU A 303 21.24 5.46 14.27
N SER A 304 21.54 4.45 15.09
CA SER A 304 21.13 4.31 16.51
C SER A 304 21.37 5.53 17.42
N LYS A 305 22.41 6.35 17.19
CA LYS A 305 22.71 7.50 18.07
C LYS A 305 21.74 8.68 17.94
N ASP A 306 21.13 8.86 16.77
CA ASP A 306 20.19 9.96 16.52
C ASP A 306 18.74 9.55 16.84
N VAL A 307 18.48 8.25 17.02
CA VAL A 307 17.15 7.68 17.19
C VAL A 307 16.47 8.15 18.49
N ASP A 308 17.20 8.19 19.61
CA ASP A 308 16.64 8.58 20.91
C ASP A 308 16.21 10.05 20.94
N ASP A 309 16.99 10.94 20.30
CA ASP A 309 16.65 12.36 20.18
C ASP A 309 15.41 12.57 19.30
N LEU A 310 15.34 11.85 18.18
CA LEU A 310 14.18 11.89 17.29
C LEU A 310 12.92 11.41 18.01
N PHE A 311 12.97 10.28 18.73
CA PHE A 311 11.81 9.82 19.51
C PHE A 311 11.41 10.79 20.62
N ARG A 312 12.36 11.48 21.28
CA ARG A 312 12.02 12.58 22.20
C ARG A 312 11.22 13.66 21.49
N GLN A 313 11.65 14.08 20.30
CA GLN A 313 10.92 15.06 19.50
C GLN A 313 9.53 14.57 19.07
N VAL A 314 9.39 13.28 18.69
CA VAL A 314 8.10 12.64 18.38
C VAL A 314 7.14 12.78 19.56
N PHE A 315 7.58 12.38 20.76
CA PHE A 315 6.74 12.40 21.95
C PHE A 315 6.41 13.82 22.41
N GLU A 316 7.30 14.80 22.21
CA GLU A 316 6.96 16.22 22.39
C GLU A 316 5.83 16.69 21.48
N LYS A 317 5.81 16.25 20.20
CA LYS A 317 4.72 16.61 19.27
C LYS A 317 3.41 15.92 19.63
N PHE A 318 3.44 14.65 20.01
CA PHE A 318 2.25 13.96 20.52
C PHE A 318 1.72 14.58 21.80
N GLN A 319 2.61 14.97 22.73
CA GLN A 319 2.23 15.71 23.93
C GLN A 319 1.53 17.03 23.58
N LYS A 320 2.09 17.81 22.63
CA LYS A 320 1.45 19.03 22.14
C LYS A 320 0.07 18.78 21.51
N ALA A 321 -0.06 17.72 20.72
CA ALA A 321 -1.34 17.36 20.11
C ALA A 321 -2.42 17.10 21.18
N ILE A 322 -2.12 16.35 22.24
CA ILE A 322 -3.09 16.04 23.30
C ILE A 322 -3.34 17.21 24.27
N GLU A 323 -2.38 18.11 24.47
CA GLU A 323 -2.59 19.36 25.22
C GLU A 323 -3.68 20.22 24.57
N ILE A 324 -3.73 20.20 23.23
CA ILE A 324 -4.71 20.95 22.44
C ILE A 324 -6.04 20.19 22.35
N LYS A 325 -5.97 18.87 22.13
CA LYS A 325 -7.14 18.00 21.97
C LYS A 325 -6.94 16.67 22.73
N PRO A 326 -7.42 16.57 23.99
CA PRO A 326 -7.18 15.40 24.83
C PRO A 326 -7.89 14.12 24.38
N ASP A 327 -8.92 14.22 23.55
CA ASP A 327 -9.73 13.10 23.06
C ASP A 327 -9.32 12.61 21.65
N LEU A 328 -8.12 12.96 21.19
CA LEU A 328 -7.58 12.49 19.91
C LEU A 328 -6.93 11.11 20.06
N TYR A 329 -7.71 10.04 19.94
CA TYR A 329 -7.28 8.65 20.16
C TYR A 329 -6.12 8.24 19.24
N GLU A 330 -6.04 8.78 18.02
CA GLU A 330 -4.99 8.50 17.03
C GLU A 330 -3.61 8.84 17.58
N VAL A 331 -3.50 9.92 18.37
CA VAL A 331 -2.24 10.29 19.02
C VAL A 331 -1.82 9.22 20.01
N PHE A 332 -2.74 8.71 20.84
CA PHE A 332 -2.41 7.68 21.82
C PHE A 332 -2.03 6.36 21.16
N ASN A 333 -2.74 5.93 20.11
CA ASN A 333 -2.38 4.74 19.35
C ASN A 333 -0.98 4.87 18.71
N ASN A 334 -0.71 6.00 18.04
CA ASN A 334 0.56 6.21 17.36
C ASN A 334 1.70 6.41 18.36
N TRP A 335 1.45 7.05 19.50
CA TRP A 335 2.41 7.17 20.59
C TRP A 335 2.75 5.81 21.18
N GLY A 336 1.75 4.98 21.49
CA GLY A 336 1.96 3.61 21.98
C GLY A 336 2.80 2.78 21.01
N SER A 337 2.44 2.79 19.72
CA SER A 337 3.18 2.07 18.67
C SER A 337 4.66 2.50 18.58
N ASN A 338 4.92 3.81 18.66
CA ASN A 338 6.28 4.34 18.62
C ASN A 338 7.09 4.05 19.90
N LEU A 339 6.46 4.06 21.08
CA LEU A 339 7.09 3.61 22.32
C LEU A 339 7.44 2.12 22.25
N GLY A 340 6.57 1.28 21.70
CA GLY A 340 6.83 -0.14 21.51
C GLY A 340 8.00 -0.39 20.54
N ASN A 341 8.07 0.37 19.45
CA ASN A 341 9.23 0.34 18.53
C ASN A 341 10.52 0.71 19.26
N LEU A 342 10.51 1.77 20.08
CA LEU A 342 11.67 2.16 20.87
C LEU A 342 12.04 1.08 21.90
N ALA A 343 11.05 0.48 22.58
CA ALA A 343 11.25 -0.58 23.57
C ALA A 343 12.01 -1.78 22.99
N ARG A 344 11.72 -2.19 21.75
CA ARG A 344 12.43 -3.28 21.05
C ARG A 344 13.93 -3.01 20.82
N THR A 345 14.35 -1.74 20.85
CA THR A 345 15.76 -1.37 20.67
C THR A 345 16.53 -1.26 21.99
N LYS A 346 15.85 -1.44 23.12
CA LYS A 346 16.42 -1.35 24.47
C LYS A 346 16.44 -2.74 25.12
N GLU A 347 17.18 -2.85 26.20
CA GLU A 347 17.33 -4.10 26.96
C GLU A 347 16.98 -3.91 28.43
N GLY A 348 16.60 -5.00 29.08
CA GLY A 348 16.30 -5.06 30.51
C GLY A 348 15.22 -4.07 30.95
N ASN A 349 15.40 -3.50 32.15
CA ASN A 349 14.41 -2.63 32.79
C ASN A 349 14.01 -1.39 31.97
N VAL A 350 14.90 -0.90 31.10
CA VAL A 350 14.60 0.25 30.23
C VAL A 350 13.56 -0.13 29.18
N ALA A 351 13.69 -1.31 28.57
CA ALA A 351 12.69 -1.81 27.63
C ALA A 351 11.33 -2.02 28.32
N GLU A 352 11.35 -2.59 29.53
CA GLU A 352 10.13 -2.85 30.31
C GLU A 352 9.37 -1.56 30.68
N ASP A 353 10.08 -0.49 31.03
CA ASP A 353 9.44 0.80 31.29
C ASP A 353 8.77 1.38 30.03
N PHE A 354 9.43 1.30 28.88
CA PHE A 354 8.82 1.72 27.62
C PHE A 354 7.61 0.87 27.23
N TYR A 355 7.63 -0.45 27.47
CA TYR A 355 6.47 -1.30 27.26
C TYR A 355 5.31 -0.94 28.22
N ARG A 356 5.59 -0.63 29.49
CA ARG A 356 4.56 -0.16 30.42
C ARG A 356 3.89 1.11 29.91
N GLN A 357 4.68 2.11 29.52
CA GLN A 357 4.17 3.35 28.92
C GLN A 357 3.39 3.07 27.63
N THR A 358 3.86 2.14 26.79
CA THR A 358 3.16 1.70 25.57
C THR A 358 1.74 1.22 25.88
N PHE A 359 1.60 0.35 26.88
CA PHE A 359 0.31 -0.22 27.26
C PHE A 359 -0.64 0.84 27.85
N GLU A 360 -0.13 1.80 28.62
CA GLU A 360 -0.92 2.95 29.09
C GLU A 360 -1.46 3.81 27.94
N LYS A 361 -0.66 4.03 26.89
CA LYS A 361 -1.11 4.78 25.71
C LYS A 361 -2.17 4.01 24.93
N PHE A 362 -1.99 2.71 24.68
CA PHE A 362 -3.04 1.91 24.04
C PHE A 362 -4.31 1.84 24.88
N GLN A 363 -4.21 1.73 26.20
CA GLN A 363 -5.35 1.79 27.10
C GLN A 363 -6.13 3.11 26.93
N LYS A 364 -5.44 4.26 26.94
CA LYS A 364 -6.10 5.56 26.70
C LYS A 364 -6.75 5.65 25.33
N ALA A 365 -6.10 5.11 24.28
CA ALA A 365 -6.67 5.09 22.94
C ALA A 365 -8.01 4.33 22.91
N ILE A 366 -8.08 3.15 23.55
CA ILE A 366 -9.31 2.34 23.59
C ILE A 366 -10.37 2.88 24.56
N GLU A 367 -9.99 3.62 25.61
CA GLU A 367 -10.94 4.31 26.49
C GLU A 367 -11.69 5.43 25.73
N ILE A 368 -11.00 6.11 24.82
CA ILE A 368 -11.59 7.13 23.95
C ILE A 368 -12.36 6.48 22.79
N LYS A 369 -11.77 5.46 22.16
CA LYS A 369 -12.36 4.73 21.03
C LYS A 369 -12.33 3.21 21.25
N PRO A 370 -13.40 2.62 21.84
CA PRO A 370 -13.44 1.20 22.18
C PRO A 370 -13.38 0.22 21.00
N ASP A 371 -13.77 0.67 19.80
CA ASP A 371 -13.80 -0.12 18.56
C ASP A 371 -12.54 0.07 17.69
N LEU A 372 -11.42 0.48 18.29
CA LEU A 372 -10.15 0.68 17.59
C LEU A 372 -9.35 -0.62 17.45
N ASN A 373 -9.66 -1.41 16.41
CA ASN A 373 -9.00 -2.68 16.10
C ASN A 373 -7.48 -2.54 15.93
N GLU A 374 -6.97 -1.46 15.31
CA GLU A 374 -5.52 -1.26 15.13
C GLU A 374 -4.76 -1.17 16.46
N ALA A 375 -5.35 -0.50 17.46
CA ALA A 375 -4.74 -0.37 18.79
C ALA A 375 -4.67 -1.73 19.51
N PHE A 376 -5.69 -2.58 19.37
CA PHE A 376 -5.64 -3.93 19.91
C PHE A 376 -4.56 -4.78 19.24
N ILE A 377 -4.42 -4.72 17.92
CA ILE A 377 -3.34 -5.43 17.20
C ILE A 377 -1.98 -4.94 17.67
N ASN A 378 -1.73 -3.65 17.67
CA ASN A 378 -0.45 -3.06 18.07
C ASN A 378 -0.11 -3.38 19.53
N TRP A 379 -1.10 -3.38 20.43
CA TRP A 379 -0.93 -3.77 21.81
C TRP A 379 -0.57 -5.26 21.93
N GLY A 380 -1.27 -6.14 21.22
CA GLY A 380 -0.97 -7.57 21.19
C GLY A 380 0.46 -7.86 20.71
N ILE A 381 0.92 -7.16 19.67
CA ILE A 381 2.30 -7.25 19.17
C ILE A 381 3.29 -6.87 20.28
N CYS A 382 3.11 -5.72 20.93
CA CYS A 382 4.03 -5.27 21.98
C CYS A 382 4.04 -6.20 23.21
N LEU A 383 2.90 -6.80 23.56
CA LEU A 383 2.82 -7.83 24.62
C LEU A 383 3.59 -9.10 24.24
N GLY A 384 3.42 -9.57 22.99
CA GLY A 384 4.14 -10.73 22.49
C GLY A 384 5.65 -10.50 22.38
N ASP A 385 6.08 -9.29 22.03
CA ASP A 385 7.50 -8.94 21.99
C ASP A 385 8.12 -8.85 23.39
N LEU A 386 7.39 -8.31 24.37
CA LEU A 386 7.80 -8.36 25.77
C LEU A 386 7.87 -9.81 26.25
N ALA A 387 6.89 -10.66 25.91
CA ALA A 387 6.86 -12.08 26.28
C ALA A 387 8.11 -12.84 25.81
N LYS A 388 8.64 -12.55 24.62
CA LYS A 388 9.89 -13.14 24.09
C LYS A 388 11.12 -12.84 24.94
N SER A 389 11.10 -11.74 25.68
CA SER A 389 12.21 -11.33 26.55
C SER A 389 12.09 -11.84 27.98
N LYS A 390 10.98 -12.54 28.30
CA LYS A 390 10.67 -13.12 29.60
C LYS A 390 10.74 -14.63 29.56
N GLU A 391 10.73 -15.26 30.72
CA GLU A 391 10.75 -16.72 30.86
C GLU A 391 9.64 -17.23 31.78
N GLY A 392 9.30 -18.52 31.64
CA GLY A 392 8.31 -19.20 32.47
C GLY A 392 6.92 -18.56 32.46
N ASN A 393 6.26 -18.57 33.63
CA ASN A 393 4.86 -18.15 33.76
C ASN A 393 4.62 -16.68 33.40
N GLU A 394 5.62 -15.80 33.54
CA GLU A 394 5.51 -14.40 33.15
C GLU A 394 5.36 -14.27 31.62
N ALA A 395 6.21 -14.97 30.87
CA ALA A 395 6.13 -15.03 29.41
C ALA A 395 4.79 -15.61 28.95
N ASP A 396 4.36 -16.73 29.54
CA ASP A 396 3.09 -17.37 29.20
C ASP A 396 1.91 -16.41 29.37
N ASN A 397 1.84 -15.70 30.51
CA ASN A 397 0.77 -14.76 30.79
C ASN A 397 0.77 -13.57 29.81
N LEU A 398 1.95 -13.09 29.40
CA LEU A 398 2.07 -12.03 28.41
C LEU A 398 1.61 -12.51 27.02
N TYR A 399 1.94 -13.73 26.61
CA TYR A 399 1.42 -14.33 25.39
C TYR A 399 -0.10 -14.48 25.42
N LEU A 400 -0.66 -14.96 26.53
CA LEU A 400 -2.12 -15.07 26.67
C LEU A 400 -2.81 -13.70 26.57
N GLN A 401 -2.27 -12.68 27.23
CA GLN A 401 -2.77 -11.31 27.09
C GLN A 401 -2.66 -10.81 25.64
N ALA A 402 -1.57 -11.11 24.92
CA ALA A 402 -1.44 -10.77 23.52
C ALA A 402 -2.56 -11.41 22.67
N PHE A 403 -2.84 -12.69 22.92
CA PHE A 403 -3.89 -13.44 22.23
C PHE A 403 -5.28 -12.84 22.48
N GLU A 404 -5.57 -12.42 23.72
CA GLU A 404 -6.82 -11.70 24.03
C GLU A 404 -6.95 -10.39 23.24
N LYS A 405 -5.85 -9.65 23.05
CA LYS A 405 -5.90 -8.42 22.24
C LYS A 405 -6.15 -8.74 20.76
N PHE A 406 -5.48 -9.74 20.19
CA PHE A 406 -5.78 -10.17 18.82
C PHE A 406 -7.21 -10.66 18.66
N GLN A 407 -7.74 -11.38 19.65
CA GLN A 407 -9.14 -11.82 19.68
C GLN A 407 -10.09 -10.62 19.66
N LYS A 408 -9.89 -9.61 20.51
CA LYS A 408 -10.72 -8.39 20.51
C LYS A 408 -10.66 -7.64 19.18
N ALA A 409 -9.47 -7.56 18.56
CA ALA A 409 -9.33 -6.93 17.26
C ALA A 409 -10.18 -7.62 16.17
N ILE A 410 -10.20 -8.96 16.14
CA ILE A 410 -10.98 -9.73 15.16
C ILE A 410 -12.48 -9.77 15.47
N GLU A 411 -12.88 -9.62 16.73
CA GLU A 411 -14.29 -9.47 17.12
C GLU A 411 -14.87 -8.15 16.61
N ILE A 412 -14.07 -7.08 16.61
CA ILE A 412 -14.43 -5.78 16.04
C ILE A 412 -14.40 -5.84 14.50
N LYS A 413 -13.30 -6.35 13.93
CA LYS A 413 -13.08 -6.40 12.48
C LYS A 413 -12.53 -7.77 12.06
N PRO A 414 -13.38 -8.68 11.55
CA PRO A 414 -12.99 -10.08 11.28
C PRO A 414 -11.96 -10.30 10.17
N ASP A 415 -11.78 -9.33 9.25
CA ASP A 415 -10.97 -9.44 8.03
C ASP A 415 -9.54 -8.88 8.19
N MET A 416 -8.98 -8.91 9.41
CA MET A 416 -7.64 -8.39 9.72
C MET A 416 -6.55 -9.48 9.61
N HIS A 417 -5.94 -9.62 8.43
CA HIS A 417 -4.89 -10.61 8.21
C HIS A 417 -3.66 -10.42 9.14
N GLU A 418 -3.33 -9.18 9.51
CA GLU A 418 -2.23 -8.86 10.43
C GLU A 418 -2.45 -9.45 11.82
N ALA A 419 -3.69 -9.42 12.33
CA ALA A 419 -4.02 -10.00 13.62
C ALA A 419 -3.78 -11.51 13.64
N PHE A 420 -4.26 -12.22 12.62
CA PHE A 420 -4.06 -13.66 12.48
C PHE A 420 -2.57 -14.03 12.30
N HIS A 421 -1.84 -13.31 11.45
CA HIS A 421 -0.42 -13.57 11.23
C HIS A 421 0.42 -13.39 12.52
N ASN A 422 0.22 -12.28 13.24
CA ASN A 422 0.95 -12.03 14.48
C ASN A 422 0.54 -13.01 15.58
N TRP A 423 -0.76 -13.32 15.71
CA TRP A 423 -1.23 -14.33 16.65
C TRP A 423 -0.59 -15.70 16.37
N GLY A 424 -0.57 -16.14 15.10
CA GLY A 424 0.11 -17.39 14.72
C GLY A 424 1.61 -17.38 15.06
N THR A 425 2.28 -16.25 14.85
CA THR A 425 3.70 -16.08 15.18
C THR A 425 3.94 -16.25 16.68
N TYR A 426 3.19 -15.54 17.52
CA TYR A 426 3.37 -15.63 18.97
C TYR A 426 2.88 -16.97 19.56
N LEU A 427 1.91 -17.65 18.94
CA LEU A 427 1.56 -19.05 19.29
C LEU A 427 2.73 -20.00 19.00
N GLY A 428 3.39 -19.85 17.85
CA GLY A 428 4.56 -20.65 17.50
C GLY A 428 5.76 -20.36 18.40
N ASP A 429 5.93 -19.11 18.85
CA ASP A 429 6.98 -18.74 19.80
C ASP A 429 6.72 -19.29 21.20
N LEU A 430 5.46 -19.28 21.66
CA LEU A 430 5.07 -20.00 22.88
C LEU A 430 5.24 -21.52 22.73
N ALA A 431 4.91 -22.11 21.58
CA ALA A 431 5.08 -23.55 21.34
C ALA A 431 6.54 -24.00 21.52
N LYS A 432 7.51 -23.18 21.11
CA LYS A 432 8.95 -23.46 21.29
C LYS A 432 9.38 -23.59 22.75
N THR A 433 8.65 -22.98 23.69
CA THR A 433 8.97 -23.03 25.13
C THR A 433 8.25 -24.16 25.85
N LYS A 434 7.37 -24.89 25.16
CA LYS A 434 6.61 -26.03 25.68
C LYS A 434 7.17 -27.35 25.13
N GLU A 435 6.71 -28.45 25.72
CA GLU A 435 7.10 -29.79 25.31
C GLU A 435 5.88 -30.71 25.11
N GLY A 436 6.08 -31.78 24.36
CA GLY A 436 5.06 -32.80 24.12
C GLY A 436 3.78 -32.25 23.50
N LYS A 437 2.64 -32.75 23.99
CA LYS A 437 1.32 -32.46 23.39
C LYS A 437 0.95 -30.98 23.42
N GLU A 438 1.32 -30.25 24.47
CA GLU A 438 1.00 -28.82 24.57
C GLU A 438 1.70 -28.02 23.46
N SER A 439 2.99 -28.29 23.23
CA SER A 439 3.75 -27.72 22.11
C SER A 439 3.09 -28.05 20.76
N ASP A 440 2.72 -29.31 20.54
CA ASP A 440 2.08 -29.74 19.29
C ASP A 440 0.74 -29.02 19.03
N ASP A 441 -0.09 -28.90 20.06
CA ASP A 441 -1.40 -28.24 19.98
C ASP A 441 -1.23 -26.73 19.71
N LEU A 442 -0.21 -26.09 20.29
CA LEU A 442 0.11 -24.69 20.02
C LEU A 442 0.62 -24.48 18.60
N TYR A 443 1.49 -25.35 18.08
CA TYR A 443 1.91 -25.29 16.67
C TYR A 443 0.74 -25.46 15.71
N ARG A 444 -0.15 -26.42 15.98
CA ARG A 444 -1.37 -26.60 15.16
C ARG A 444 -2.26 -25.37 15.18
N GLN A 445 -2.44 -24.75 16.35
CA GLN A 445 -3.16 -23.47 16.46
C GLN A 445 -2.48 -22.36 15.67
N ALA A 446 -1.14 -22.26 15.73
CA ALA A 446 -0.38 -21.28 14.95
C ALA A 446 -0.64 -21.45 13.44
N PHE A 447 -0.61 -22.68 12.94
CA PHE A 447 -0.87 -23.01 11.54
C PHE A 447 -2.29 -22.63 11.10
N GLU A 448 -3.30 -22.86 11.92
CA GLU A 448 -4.67 -22.41 11.64
C GLU A 448 -4.77 -20.87 11.57
N LYS A 449 -4.01 -20.14 12.40
CA LYS A 449 -3.95 -18.68 12.30
C LYS A 449 -3.26 -18.23 11.02
N PHE A 450 -2.13 -18.84 10.63
CA PHE A 450 -1.48 -18.51 9.36
C PHE A 450 -2.37 -18.82 8.16
N LYS A 451 -3.07 -19.95 8.18
CA LYS A 451 -4.06 -20.30 7.14
C LYS A 451 -5.11 -19.21 6.98
N LYS A 452 -5.73 -18.75 8.07
CA LYS A 452 -6.68 -17.63 8.02
C LYS A 452 -6.07 -16.34 7.51
N ALA A 453 -4.83 -16.02 7.92
CA ALA A 453 -4.12 -14.83 7.42
C ALA A 453 -3.92 -14.89 5.89
N ILE A 454 -3.59 -16.06 5.35
CA ILE A 454 -3.37 -16.29 3.91
C ILE A 454 -4.70 -16.31 3.14
N GLU A 455 -5.78 -16.86 3.72
CA GLU A 455 -7.12 -16.81 3.13
C GLU A 455 -7.60 -15.36 2.94
N LEU A 456 -7.30 -14.48 3.91
CA LEU A 456 -7.60 -13.05 3.82
C LEU A 456 -6.63 -12.29 2.92
N LYS A 457 -5.35 -12.68 2.92
CA LYS A 457 -4.30 -12.06 2.11
C LYS A 457 -3.35 -13.12 1.50
N PRO A 458 -3.65 -13.60 0.28
CA PRO A 458 -2.90 -14.67 -0.36
C PRO A 458 -1.43 -14.35 -0.65
N ASP A 459 -1.06 -13.06 -0.76
CA ASP A 459 0.31 -12.59 -1.03
C ASP A 459 1.11 -12.25 0.26
N LYS A 460 0.64 -12.64 1.44
CA LYS A 460 1.35 -12.43 2.71
C LYS A 460 2.50 -13.45 2.89
N HIS A 461 3.60 -13.25 2.17
CA HIS A 461 4.78 -14.12 2.20
C HIS A 461 5.33 -14.39 3.63
N ASP A 462 5.33 -13.39 4.53
CA ASP A 462 5.79 -13.57 5.92
C ASP A 462 5.03 -14.68 6.67
N ALA A 463 3.73 -14.86 6.39
CA ALA A 463 2.94 -15.92 7.01
C ALA A 463 3.39 -17.31 6.56
N PHE A 464 3.73 -17.46 5.28
CA PHE A 464 4.29 -18.70 4.74
C PHE A 464 5.68 -19.00 5.32
N ILE A 465 6.55 -17.99 5.43
CA ILE A 465 7.89 -18.14 6.00
C ILE A 465 7.80 -18.58 7.46
N ASN A 466 7.03 -17.85 8.28
CA ASN A 466 6.87 -18.18 9.70
C ASN A 466 6.26 -19.58 9.88
N TRP A 467 5.25 -19.93 9.08
CA TRP A 467 4.69 -21.29 9.09
C TRP A 467 5.77 -22.34 8.81
N GLY A 468 6.57 -22.17 7.76
CA GLY A 468 7.68 -23.06 7.44
C GLY A 468 8.73 -23.16 8.57
N ILE A 469 9.08 -22.04 9.21
CA ILE A 469 10.01 -21.99 10.35
C ILE A 469 9.45 -22.77 11.55
N TYR A 470 8.16 -22.64 11.85
CA TYR A 470 7.55 -23.39 12.94
C TYR A 470 7.40 -24.88 12.60
N ILE A 471 7.22 -25.26 11.33
CA ILE A 471 7.33 -26.65 10.88
C ILE A 471 8.74 -27.21 11.13
N VAL A 472 9.81 -26.44 10.83
CA VAL A 472 11.20 -26.83 11.14
C VAL A 472 11.39 -27.14 12.63
N ASN A 473 10.64 -26.49 13.52
CA ASN A 473 10.73 -26.78 14.95
C ASN A 473 9.85 -27.96 15.37
N LEU A 474 8.61 -28.04 14.90
CA LEU A 474 7.70 -29.15 15.19
C LEU A 474 8.27 -30.49 14.70
N VAL A 475 8.83 -30.54 13.50
CA VAL A 475 9.30 -31.80 12.89
C VAL A 475 10.42 -32.47 13.70
N LYS A 476 11.18 -31.70 14.51
CA LYS A 476 12.27 -32.24 15.34
C LYS A 476 11.79 -33.26 16.39
N SER A 477 10.53 -33.18 16.82
CA SER A 477 9.93 -34.10 17.79
C SER A 477 9.04 -35.17 17.14
N LYS A 478 9.05 -35.25 15.80
CA LYS A 478 8.22 -36.16 15.01
C LYS A 478 9.05 -37.18 14.26
N GLU A 479 8.45 -38.33 14.01
CA GLU A 479 9.09 -39.44 13.30
C GLU A 479 8.13 -40.10 12.31
N GLY A 480 8.69 -40.88 11.39
CA GLY A 480 7.94 -41.65 10.41
C GLY A 480 7.05 -40.77 9.52
N LYS A 481 5.84 -41.25 9.24
CA LYS A 481 4.94 -40.60 8.28
C LYS A 481 4.54 -39.18 8.68
N GLU A 482 4.35 -38.91 9.98
CA GLU A 482 3.99 -37.55 10.43
C GLU A 482 5.13 -36.55 10.14
N ALA A 483 6.39 -36.97 10.34
CA ALA A 483 7.54 -36.14 10.00
C ALA A 483 7.64 -35.91 8.48
N ASP A 484 7.46 -36.96 7.67
CA ASP A 484 7.47 -36.86 6.20
C ASP A 484 6.39 -35.89 5.68
N ASP A 485 5.16 -35.99 6.19
CA ASP A 485 4.06 -35.10 5.82
C ASP A 485 4.35 -33.64 6.22
N LEU A 486 5.04 -33.41 7.35
CA LEU A 486 5.46 -32.08 7.79
C LEU A 486 6.58 -31.52 6.91
N TYR A 487 7.58 -32.33 6.52
CA TYR A 487 8.64 -31.90 5.61
C TYR A 487 8.06 -31.40 4.29
N LEU A 488 7.15 -32.17 3.69
CA LEU A 488 6.49 -31.80 2.43
C LEU A 488 5.67 -30.51 2.58
N GLN A 489 4.90 -30.37 3.66
CA GLN A 489 4.16 -29.13 3.93
C GLN A 489 5.09 -27.93 4.07
N GLY A 490 6.21 -28.06 4.78
CA GLY A 490 7.16 -26.97 4.94
C GLY A 490 7.84 -26.58 3.64
N PHE A 491 8.15 -27.53 2.75
CA PHE A 491 8.65 -27.24 1.40
C PHE A 491 7.65 -26.41 0.60
N GLU A 492 6.38 -26.80 0.61
CA GLU A 492 5.31 -26.05 -0.06
C GLU A 492 5.21 -24.62 0.48
N LYS A 493 5.31 -24.42 1.81
CA LYS A 493 5.24 -23.08 2.40
C LYS A 493 6.42 -22.21 1.98
N PHE A 494 7.65 -22.73 2.01
CA PHE A 494 8.80 -21.96 1.54
C PHE A 494 8.77 -21.70 0.03
N GLU A 495 8.30 -22.65 -0.78
CA GLU A 495 8.10 -22.45 -2.21
C GLU A 495 7.12 -21.30 -2.48
N LYS A 496 5.94 -21.32 -1.85
CA LYS A 496 4.94 -20.25 -1.97
C LYS A 496 5.49 -18.89 -1.51
N ALA A 497 6.26 -18.86 -0.42
CA ALA A 497 6.89 -17.63 0.05
C ALA A 497 7.83 -17.02 -0.99
N ILE A 498 8.65 -17.85 -1.65
CA ILE A 498 9.62 -17.42 -2.67
C ILE A 498 8.94 -17.08 -4.01
N GLU A 499 7.85 -17.75 -4.38
CA GLU A 499 7.01 -17.36 -5.53
C GLU A 499 6.50 -15.92 -5.38
N ILE A 500 6.07 -15.54 -4.18
CA ILE A 500 5.56 -14.20 -3.88
C ILE A 500 6.71 -13.19 -3.74
N LYS A 501 7.76 -13.53 -2.98
CA LYS A 501 8.93 -12.68 -2.75
C LYS A 501 10.24 -13.44 -3.02
N PRO A 502 10.78 -13.36 -4.24
CA PRO A 502 11.95 -14.15 -4.64
C PRO A 502 13.24 -13.81 -3.90
N VAL A 503 13.39 -12.57 -3.40
CA VAL A 503 14.59 -12.11 -2.69
C VAL A 503 14.34 -12.15 -1.18
N ASN A 504 14.59 -13.30 -0.57
CA ASN A 504 14.48 -13.50 0.87
C ASN A 504 15.49 -14.57 1.37
N HIS A 505 16.59 -14.12 1.97
CA HIS A 505 17.66 -15.01 2.43
C HIS A 505 17.19 -15.94 3.57
N GLU A 506 16.28 -15.48 4.43
CA GLU A 506 15.78 -16.22 5.59
C GLU A 506 14.93 -17.42 5.16
N ALA A 507 14.04 -17.22 4.18
CA ALA A 507 13.25 -18.29 3.60
C ALA A 507 14.14 -19.38 2.97
N PHE A 508 15.16 -19.01 2.19
CA PHE A 508 16.12 -19.98 1.63
C PHE A 508 16.93 -20.70 2.71
N TYR A 509 17.38 -19.98 3.74
CA TYR A 509 18.13 -20.56 4.85
C TYR A 509 17.33 -21.62 5.60
N TYR A 510 16.11 -21.30 6.05
CA TYR A 510 15.29 -22.27 6.78
C TYR A 510 14.76 -23.39 5.89
N TRP A 511 14.52 -23.13 4.60
CA TRP A 511 14.21 -24.18 3.64
C TRP A 511 15.37 -25.17 3.50
N GLY A 512 16.61 -24.67 3.40
CA GLY A 512 17.82 -25.50 3.38
C GLY A 512 17.93 -26.38 4.62
N ILE A 513 17.67 -25.84 5.82
CA ILE A 513 17.63 -26.62 7.07
C ILE A 513 16.56 -27.70 7.02
N LEU A 514 15.35 -27.36 6.58
CA LEU A 514 14.25 -28.31 6.52
C LEU A 514 14.57 -29.49 5.58
N ILE A 515 15.08 -29.19 4.38
CA ILE A 515 15.48 -30.22 3.41
C ILE A 515 16.63 -31.06 3.97
N GLY A 516 17.64 -30.43 4.57
CA GLY A 516 18.79 -31.14 5.12
C GLY A 516 18.43 -32.06 6.29
N ASN A 517 17.43 -31.68 7.09
CA ASN A 517 16.89 -32.55 8.14
C ASN A 517 16.08 -33.73 7.56
N HIS A 518 15.31 -33.49 6.49
CA HIS A 518 14.64 -34.56 5.76
C HIS A 518 15.63 -35.53 5.11
N ALA A 519 16.75 -35.01 4.57
CA ALA A 519 17.81 -35.81 3.98
C ALA A 519 18.43 -36.79 5.00
N LYS A 520 18.57 -36.38 6.27
CA LYS A 520 19.05 -37.26 7.35
C LYS A 520 18.14 -38.43 7.65
N SER A 521 16.83 -38.30 7.40
CA SER A 521 15.86 -39.37 7.63
C SER A 521 15.63 -40.27 6.40
N LYS A 522 16.34 -40.03 5.30
CA LYS A 522 16.27 -40.83 4.07
C LYS A 522 17.60 -41.51 3.79
N GLU A 523 17.54 -42.68 3.16
CA GLU A 523 18.72 -43.47 2.81
C GLU A 523 18.96 -43.46 1.29
N GLY A 524 20.21 -43.79 0.91
CA GLY A 524 20.60 -43.94 -0.49
C GLY A 524 20.43 -42.66 -1.32
N HIS A 525 20.05 -42.84 -2.58
CA HIS A 525 19.99 -41.76 -3.57
C HIS A 525 19.01 -40.64 -3.18
N GLU A 526 17.91 -40.96 -2.51
CA GLU A 526 16.91 -39.96 -2.10
C GLU A 526 17.51 -38.99 -1.07
N GLY A 527 18.17 -39.50 -0.03
CA GLY A 527 18.85 -38.68 0.97
C GLY A 527 19.97 -37.83 0.36
N GLU A 528 20.77 -38.41 -0.54
CA GLU A 528 21.83 -37.69 -1.23
C GLU A 528 21.33 -36.52 -2.09
N GLU A 529 20.24 -36.72 -2.82
CA GLU A 529 19.63 -35.69 -3.64
C GLU A 529 19.03 -34.57 -2.77
N LEU A 530 18.37 -34.92 -1.67
CA LEU A 530 17.89 -33.93 -0.69
C LEU A 530 19.05 -33.12 -0.10
N TYR A 531 20.18 -33.76 0.24
CA TYR A 531 21.36 -33.00 0.67
C TYR A 531 21.79 -31.99 -0.40
N ARG A 532 21.91 -32.39 -1.67
CA ARG A 532 22.27 -31.47 -2.76
C ARG A 532 21.30 -30.28 -2.85
N GLN A 533 20.00 -30.54 -2.81
CA GLN A 533 18.98 -29.49 -2.82
C GLN A 533 19.10 -28.54 -1.62
N SER A 534 19.36 -29.08 -0.43
CA SER A 534 19.63 -28.29 0.78
C SER A 534 20.82 -27.34 0.57
N LEU A 535 21.92 -27.83 -0.02
CA LEU A 535 23.11 -27.03 -0.33
C LEU A 535 22.82 -25.90 -1.33
N GLU A 536 21.99 -26.15 -2.34
CA GLU A 536 21.55 -25.12 -3.29
C GLU A 536 20.74 -24.02 -2.60
N LYS A 537 19.90 -24.35 -1.61
CA LYS A 537 19.18 -23.33 -0.84
C LYS A 537 20.14 -22.48 -0.01
N PHE A 538 21.14 -23.08 0.64
CA PHE A 538 22.17 -22.31 1.34
C PHE A 538 22.99 -21.41 0.39
N GLN A 539 23.31 -21.89 -0.81
CA GLN A 539 23.96 -21.08 -1.84
C GLN A 539 23.12 -19.83 -2.18
N LYS A 540 21.81 -20.00 -2.41
CA LYS A 540 20.90 -18.87 -2.67
C LYS A 540 20.80 -17.91 -1.48
N ALA A 541 20.77 -18.43 -0.25
CA ALA A 541 20.75 -17.60 0.94
C ALA A 541 22.01 -16.71 1.05
N ILE A 542 23.20 -17.27 0.79
CA ILE A 542 24.45 -16.50 0.86
C ILE A 542 24.68 -15.57 -0.33
N GLU A 543 24.07 -15.83 -1.48
CA GLU A 543 24.08 -14.90 -2.62
C GLU A 543 23.35 -13.60 -2.25
N MET A 544 22.33 -13.70 -1.40
CA MET A 544 21.54 -12.57 -0.90
C MET A 544 22.15 -11.93 0.35
N LYS A 545 22.70 -12.75 1.26
CA LYS A 545 23.36 -12.30 2.50
C LYS A 545 24.73 -12.99 2.66
N PRO A 546 25.82 -12.41 2.10
CA PRO A 546 27.13 -13.07 2.02
C PRO A 546 27.85 -13.33 3.35
N ASP A 547 27.44 -12.66 4.42
CA ASP A 547 28.05 -12.72 5.76
C ASP A 547 27.27 -13.59 6.75
N MET A 548 26.29 -14.37 6.29
CA MET A 548 25.46 -15.23 7.15
C MET A 548 26.22 -16.48 7.61
N HIS A 549 26.94 -16.38 8.73
CA HIS A 549 27.76 -17.46 9.28
C HIS A 549 26.95 -18.72 9.62
N GLU A 550 25.69 -18.57 10.05
CA GLU A 550 24.78 -19.68 10.37
C GLU A 550 24.45 -20.53 9.14
N ALA A 551 24.33 -19.89 7.97
CA ALA A 551 24.12 -20.58 6.69
C ALA A 551 25.35 -21.40 6.30
N PHE A 552 26.56 -20.83 6.44
CA PHE A 552 27.80 -21.57 6.20
C PHE A 552 28.01 -22.73 7.17
N LEU A 553 27.67 -22.54 8.45
CA LEU A 553 27.79 -23.57 9.48
C LEU A 553 26.85 -24.74 9.20
N ASN A 554 25.57 -24.48 8.92
CA ASN A 554 24.62 -25.53 8.56
C ASN A 554 24.97 -26.19 7.22
N TRP A 555 25.44 -25.43 6.25
CA TRP A 555 25.96 -25.99 5.00
C TRP A 555 27.11 -26.98 5.27
N GLY A 556 28.11 -26.60 6.06
CA GLY A 556 29.19 -27.50 6.50
C GLY A 556 28.67 -28.77 7.17
N ASN A 557 27.68 -28.64 8.06
CA ASN A 557 27.04 -29.78 8.74
C ASN A 557 26.42 -30.76 7.73
N TYR A 558 25.63 -30.28 6.78
CA TYR A 558 24.96 -31.14 5.79
C TYR A 558 25.92 -31.70 4.74
N LEU A 559 26.99 -30.99 4.37
CA LEU A 559 28.09 -31.55 3.58
C LEU A 559 28.78 -32.69 4.33
N GLY A 560 29.03 -32.53 5.63
CA GLY A 560 29.60 -33.60 6.47
C GLY A 560 28.72 -34.85 6.51
N ASN A 561 27.40 -34.68 6.59
CA ASN A 561 26.45 -35.81 6.54
C ASN A 561 26.40 -36.47 5.17
N LEU A 562 26.41 -35.70 4.08
CA LEU A 562 26.52 -36.23 2.72
C LEU A 562 27.84 -36.97 2.51
N ALA A 563 28.96 -36.46 3.02
CA ALA A 563 30.24 -37.13 2.92
C ALA A 563 30.24 -38.50 3.61
N LYS A 564 29.50 -38.65 4.73
CA LYS A 564 29.32 -39.93 5.42
C LYS A 564 28.56 -40.98 4.58
N THR A 565 27.83 -40.59 3.53
CA THR A 565 27.16 -41.54 2.61
C THR A 565 28.03 -41.94 1.42
N LYS A 566 29.22 -41.34 1.27
CA LYS A 566 30.17 -41.60 0.19
C LYS A 566 31.41 -42.32 0.69
N GLU A 567 32.18 -42.88 -0.25
CA GLU A 567 33.44 -43.56 0.04
C GLU A 567 34.60 -43.01 -0.81
N GLY A 568 35.82 -43.25 -0.31
CA GLY A 568 37.06 -42.93 -1.03
C GLY A 568 37.20 -41.44 -1.38
N LYS A 569 37.64 -41.18 -2.61
CA LYS A 569 37.98 -39.82 -3.06
C LYS A 569 36.78 -38.87 -3.06
N GLU A 570 35.58 -39.37 -3.35
CA GLU A 570 34.37 -38.54 -3.38
C GLU A 570 34.04 -38.02 -1.98
N ALA A 571 34.08 -38.90 -0.97
CA ALA A 571 33.91 -38.49 0.43
C ALA A 571 34.96 -37.45 0.85
N ASP A 572 36.24 -37.68 0.50
CA ASP A 572 37.33 -36.76 0.82
C ASP A 572 37.15 -35.36 0.21
N ASP A 573 36.65 -35.29 -1.03
CA ASP A 573 36.40 -34.03 -1.72
C ASP A 573 35.21 -33.28 -1.11
N ILE A 574 34.16 -33.98 -0.65
CA ILE A 574 33.02 -33.37 0.05
C ILE A 574 33.43 -32.89 1.45
N TYR A 575 34.24 -33.67 2.17
CA TYR A 575 34.79 -33.24 3.46
C TYR A 575 35.65 -31.99 3.34
N ARG A 576 36.44 -31.86 2.27
CA ARG A 576 37.20 -30.63 1.99
C ARG A 576 36.28 -29.42 1.81
N GLN A 577 35.17 -29.60 1.08
CA GLN A 577 34.16 -28.55 0.94
C GLN A 577 33.51 -28.20 2.29
N ALA A 578 33.21 -29.18 3.14
CA ALA A 578 32.65 -28.94 4.47
C ALA A 578 33.60 -28.08 5.33
N ILE A 579 34.91 -28.39 5.32
CA ILE A 579 35.96 -27.61 6.00
C ILE A 579 35.96 -26.17 5.47
N GLU A 580 35.94 -25.96 4.16
CA GLU A 580 35.89 -24.61 3.56
C GLU A 580 34.65 -23.83 4.01
N LYS A 581 33.48 -24.47 4.14
CA LYS A 581 32.27 -23.81 4.63
C LYS A 581 32.41 -23.43 6.11
N TYR A 582 32.92 -24.31 6.97
CA TYR A 582 33.17 -23.94 8.37
C TYR A 582 34.20 -22.81 8.52
N GLN A 583 35.28 -22.82 7.72
CA GLN A 583 36.24 -21.72 7.72
C GLN A 583 35.60 -20.39 7.31
N LYS A 584 34.67 -20.41 6.35
CA LYS A 584 33.87 -19.22 6.01
C LYS A 584 32.93 -18.83 7.15
N ALA A 585 32.27 -19.77 7.81
CA ALA A 585 31.43 -19.48 8.98
C ALA A 585 32.25 -18.75 10.06
N ILE A 586 33.43 -19.28 10.40
CA ILE A 586 34.37 -18.68 11.37
C ILE A 586 34.80 -17.28 10.94
N LYS A 587 35.14 -17.09 9.66
CA LYS A 587 35.50 -15.76 9.11
C LYS A 587 34.40 -14.72 9.35
N PHE A 588 33.13 -15.13 9.34
CA PHE A 588 31.96 -14.29 9.58
C PHE A 588 31.43 -14.34 11.02
N GLY A 589 32.24 -14.83 11.97
CA GLY A 589 31.91 -14.81 13.40
C GLY A 589 31.26 -16.09 13.95
N GLY A 590 31.21 -17.16 13.16
CA GLY A 590 30.74 -18.48 13.62
C GLY A 590 31.75 -19.23 14.48
N ASP A 591 31.28 -20.25 15.19
CA ASP A 591 32.10 -21.00 16.15
C ASP A 591 33.03 -22.04 15.53
N HIS A 592 34.10 -22.37 16.26
CA HIS A 592 35.11 -23.33 15.84
C HIS A 592 34.71 -24.81 16.08
N TYR A 593 33.64 -25.07 16.83
CA TYR A 593 33.38 -26.40 17.41
C TYR A 593 33.07 -27.45 16.34
N ASN A 594 32.18 -27.13 15.39
CA ASN A 594 31.80 -28.08 14.34
C ASN A 594 32.97 -28.41 13.40
N LEU A 595 33.89 -27.45 13.20
CA LEU A 595 35.15 -27.71 12.48
C LEU A 595 36.07 -28.64 13.27
N ALA A 596 36.16 -28.44 14.59
CA ALA A 596 36.92 -29.33 15.48
C ALA A 596 36.40 -30.77 15.42
N CYS A 597 35.09 -30.96 15.53
CA CYS A 597 34.46 -32.28 15.40
C CYS A 597 34.73 -32.92 14.04
N LEU A 598 34.63 -32.15 12.95
CA LEU A 598 34.92 -32.67 11.62
C LEU A 598 36.38 -33.15 11.48
N HIS A 599 37.33 -32.39 12.02
CA HIS A 599 38.74 -32.81 12.05
C HIS A 599 38.96 -34.05 12.92
N ALA A 600 38.23 -34.18 14.04
CA ALA A 600 38.30 -35.35 14.92
C ALA A 600 37.82 -36.61 14.18
N ILE A 601 36.63 -36.58 13.55
CA ILE A 601 36.10 -37.70 12.76
C ILE A 601 37.09 -38.11 11.65
N ARG A 602 37.79 -37.13 11.07
CA ARG A 602 38.77 -37.35 9.98
C ARG A 602 40.16 -37.80 10.46
N GLY A 603 40.37 -37.95 11.77
CA GLY A 603 41.68 -38.34 12.33
C GLY A 603 42.74 -37.23 12.31
N ASN A 604 42.36 -35.99 11.96
CA ASN A 604 43.25 -34.84 11.90
C ASN A 604 43.45 -34.23 13.30
N LYS A 605 44.12 -34.99 14.17
CA LYS A 605 44.26 -34.70 15.60
C LYS A 605 44.71 -33.27 15.90
N THR A 606 45.76 -32.78 15.23
CA THR A 606 46.34 -31.45 15.50
C THR A 606 45.32 -30.34 15.32
N GLU A 607 44.62 -30.32 14.18
CA GLU A 607 43.59 -29.33 13.86
C GLU A 607 42.37 -29.48 14.77
N ALA A 608 41.96 -30.73 15.05
CA ALA A 608 40.86 -31.01 15.97
C ALA A 608 41.11 -30.37 17.35
N MET A 609 42.28 -30.62 17.95
CA MET A 609 42.63 -30.06 19.26
C MET A 609 42.78 -28.54 19.23
N HIS A 610 43.30 -27.98 18.14
CA HIS A 610 43.45 -26.52 17.98
C HIS A 610 42.09 -25.81 18.00
N HIS A 611 41.16 -26.25 17.14
CA HIS A 611 39.83 -25.66 17.06
C HIS A 611 39.00 -25.91 18.33
N LEU A 612 39.14 -27.08 18.95
CA LEU A 612 38.48 -27.39 20.23
C LEU A 612 38.96 -26.45 21.36
N ASN A 613 40.27 -26.18 21.44
CA ASN A 613 40.80 -25.23 22.43
C ASN A 613 40.15 -23.86 22.28
N ILE A 614 40.02 -23.36 21.04
CA ILE A 614 39.40 -22.06 20.77
C ILE A 614 37.94 -22.03 21.22
N SER A 615 37.16 -23.08 20.91
CA SER A 615 35.75 -23.17 21.31
C SER A 615 35.54 -23.26 22.82
N LEU A 616 36.43 -23.94 23.54
CA LEU A 616 36.39 -24.00 25.00
C LEU A 616 36.80 -22.65 25.62
N GLU A 617 37.80 -21.98 25.04
CA GLU A 617 38.28 -20.68 25.48
C GLU A 617 37.24 -19.57 25.29
N SER A 618 36.49 -19.61 24.18
CA SER A 618 35.35 -18.70 23.94
C SER A 618 34.12 -19.04 24.77
N LYS A 619 34.13 -20.17 25.50
CA LYS A 619 33.03 -20.69 26.34
C LYS A 619 31.73 -20.94 25.58
N VAL A 620 31.81 -21.09 24.26
CA VAL A 620 30.63 -21.38 23.44
C VAL A 620 30.21 -22.84 23.59
N ILE A 621 31.14 -23.72 23.96
CA ILE A 621 30.85 -25.12 24.28
C ILE A 621 31.32 -25.49 25.68
N SER A 622 30.57 -26.35 26.36
CA SER A 622 30.93 -26.85 27.69
C SER A 622 31.71 -28.15 27.60
N ILE A 623 32.61 -28.37 28.55
CA ILE A 623 33.38 -29.62 28.67
C ILE A 623 32.46 -30.84 28.73
N ASP A 624 31.37 -30.74 29.51
CA ASP A 624 30.41 -31.83 29.69
C ASP A 624 29.73 -32.22 28.37
N PHE A 625 29.53 -31.25 27.47
CA PHE A 625 29.04 -31.52 26.13
C PHE A 625 30.09 -32.29 25.32
N VAL A 626 31.33 -31.78 25.25
CA VAL A 626 32.41 -32.36 24.44
C VAL A 626 32.70 -33.81 24.80
N ILE A 627 32.71 -34.15 26.11
CA ILE A 627 32.99 -35.52 26.57
C ILE A 627 31.87 -36.51 26.18
N LYS A 628 30.63 -36.03 26.05
CA LYS A 628 29.48 -36.85 25.67
C LYS A 628 29.30 -36.95 24.16
N ASP A 629 29.92 -36.06 23.41
CA ASP A 629 29.84 -36.01 21.96
C ASP A 629 30.54 -37.24 21.35
N CYS A 630 29.82 -37.94 20.47
CA CYS A 630 30.31 -39.16 19.86
C CYS A 630 31.52 -38.93 18.93
N ASP A 631 31.65 -37.73 18.38
CA ASP A 631 32.74 -37.35 17.48
C ASP A 631 34.11 -37.39 18.17
N TRP A 632 34.14 -37.28 19.50
CA TRP A 632 35.35 -37.29 20.32
C TRP A 632 35.64 -38.63 21.01
N GLN A 633 34.81 -39.65 20.84
CA GLN A 633 34.99 -40.94 21.53
C GLN A 633 36.37 -41.57 21.29
N GLY A 634 36.92 -41.44 20.08
CA GLY A 634 38.27 -41.93 19.74
C GLY A 634 39.42 -41.18 20.44
N TYR A 635 39.14 -40.03 21.06
CA TYR A 635 40.13 -39.16 21.70
C TYR A 635 39.98 -39.08 23.23
N LEU A 636 38.99 -39.73 23.84
CA LEU A 636 38.78 -39.67 25.30
C LEU A 636 39.99 -40.14 26.11
N GLU A 637 40.76 -41.10 25.58
CA GLU A 637 41.99 -41.60 26.20
C GLU A 637 43.27 -40.86 25.74
N ASP A 638 43.15 -39.92 24.80
CA ASP A 638 44.27 -39.18 24.25
C ASP A 638 44.84 -38.18 25.27
N LYS A 639 46.19 -38.17 25.41
CA LYS A 639 46.87 -37.31 26.38
C LYS A 639 46.64 -35.81 26.13
N GLN A 640 46.59 -35.37 24.87
CA GLN A 640 46.38 -33.95 24.55
C GLN A 640 44.93 -33.55 24.81
N PHE A 641 43.97 -34.42 24.47
CA PHE A 641 42.57 -34.22 24.78
C PHE A 641 42.34 -34.10 26.29
N LYS A 642 42.82 -35.07 27.08
CA LYS A 642 42.72 -35.04 28.55
C LYS A 642 43.33 -33.76 29.14
N SER A 643 44.54 -33.39 28.69
CA SER A 643 45.18 -32.16 29.14
C SER A 643 44.36 -30.91 28.82
N LEU A 644 43.68 -30.87 27.67
CA LEU A 644 42.83 -29.76 27.27
C LEU A 644 41.58 -29.67 28.15
N ILE A 645 40.92 -30.81 28.38
CA ILE A 645 39.77 -30.93 29.27
C ILE A 645 40.14 -30.54 30.72
N ASP A 646 41.26 -31.03 31.24
CA ASP A 646 41.75 -30.72 32.59
C ASP A 646 42.08 -29.22 32.76
N LYS A 647 42.66 -28.58 31.74
CA LYS A 647 42.97 -27.15 31.75
C LYS A 647 41.70 -26.33 32.03
N PHE A 648 40.67 -26.49 31.21
CA PHE A 648 39.45 -25.72 31.34
C PHE A 648 38.57 -26.19 32.52
N GLY A 649 38.62 -27.49 32.87
CA GLY A 649 37.89 -28.03 34.02
C GLY A 649 38.39 -27.47 35.36
N ASN A 650 39.71 -27.30 35.49
CA ASN A 650 40.31 -26.69 36.68
C ASN A 650 40.07 -25.16 36.75
N GLU A 651 40.02 -24.48 35.61
CA GLU A 651 39.65 -23.06 35.55
C GLU A 651 38.20 -22.85 36.02
N ILE A 652 37.26 -23.69 35.59
CA ILE A 652 35.86 -23.65 36.05
C ILE A 652 35.79 -23.88 37.57
N LYS A 653 36.48 -24.89 38.10
CA LYS A 653 36.52 -25.15 39.55
C LYS A 653 37.07 -23.96 40.35
N LYS A 654 38.14 -23.31 39.87
CA LYS A 654 38.70 -22.09 40.49
C LYS A 654 37.71 -20.94 40.50
N ILE A 655 37.00 -20.71 39.39
CA ILE A 655 35.99 -19.66 39.28
C ILE A 655 34.83 -19.95 40.24
N SER A 656 34.33 -21.18 40.29
CA SER A 656 33.26 -21.58 41.22
C SER A 656 33.65 -21.41 42.69
N GLN A 657 34.91 -21.70 43.06
CA GLN A 657 35.44 -21.46 44.41
C GLN A 657 35.54 -19.96 44.73
N LEU A 658 35.99 -19.13 43.79
CA LEU A 658 36.06 -17.67 43.96
C LEU A 658 34.68 -17.01 44.07
N ILE A 659 33.67 -17.52 43.35
CA ILE A 659 32.28 -17.08 43.47
C ILE A 659 31.71 -17.49 44.83
N ALA A 660 31.97 -18.73 45.29
CA ALA A 660 31.55 -19.20 46.60
C ALA A 660 32.16 -18.37 47.75
N LEU A 661 33.42 -17.95 47.63
CA LEU A 661 34.09 -17.06 48.59
C LEU A 661 33.52 -15.62 48.59
N LYS A 662 33.04 -15.11 47.45
CA LYS A 662 32.38 -13.79 47.38
C LYS A 662 30.97 -13.78 47.98
N HIS A 663 30.28 -14.91 47.99
CA HIS A 663 28.95 -15.02 48.61
C HIS A 663 28.99 -15.26 50.12
N THR A 664 30.15 -15.57 50.69
CA THR A 664 30.33 -15.67 52.16
C THR A 664 30.65 -14.34 52.84
N ASP A 665 30.90 -13.26 52.09
CA ASP A 665 31.31 -11.94 52.61
C ASP A 665 30.21 -10.85 52.55
N THR A 666 28.93 -11.21 52.39
CA THR A 666 27.83 -10.28 52.70
C THR A 666 27.37 -10.48 54.14
N PRO A 667 27.63 -9.55 55.08
CA PRO A 667 27.00 -9.58 56.38
C PRO A 667 25.52 -9.23 56.21
N THR A 668 24.66 -10.15 56.63
CA THR A 668 23.25 -9.87 56.88
C THR A 668 23.12 -8.83 58.00
N SER A 669 22.73 -7.61 57.66
CA SER A 669 22.11 -6.69 58.60
C SER A 669 21.01 -5.87 57.93
N TRP A 670 19.77 -6.19 58.31
CA TRP A 670 18.50 -5.44 58.32
C TRP A 670 18.12 -4.57 57.12
#